data_AF-A0A7Y7MXK5-F1
#
_entry.id   AF-A0A7Y7MXK5-F1
#
_cell.length_a   1.000
_cell.length_b   1.000
_cell.length_c   1.000
_cell.angle_alpha   90.00
_cell.angle_beta   90.00
_cell.angle_gamma   90.00
#
_symmetry.space_group_name_H-M   'P 1'
#
loop_
_entity.id
_entity.type
_entity.pdbx_description
1 polymer ?
#
loop_
_entity_poly.entity_id
_entity_poly.type
_entity_poly.pdbx_seq_one_letter_code
_entity_poly.pdbx_strand_id
1 'polypeptide(L)'
;MVAGCGGGSDGNSSVGTPASGYAYQGSLVCADADLNGVCSDQEKQLEEVSGYAKQRQYDGAILTASPSMELVTPFTTLIHSEMMFNPGVSNDVEQAKASLQSKLGDHVGINFSVLDTTYGPKDLSDLLLTSLKKAQTDGKQSSYTNIAHALDLMIEHKTLDLSAIDVAGAVSRHLQIENSLVVRGSQSVPELYAAKSIALNPANSQIVFVTADDVVMQIDSSSRNKPVTINGDPASQTASDLVSIRSHDDDDDDDDDDDDDHGGDHGSGTGGGETTVDANEIIQLVPALNGVQAYKVYKPTAYVSPTASDICNSQGANGVFLTSLNGSNNNNVGVKAFAIDTYSSRSGGTLPPIPKPNPAVQPKSSESCINDNFAAVIPLLQSGSLLAIKNTGSSLYSQQELKSLSANKLDMKSWSHALKASSPQVMPSYDESEALIVYKNYFSNSNLAAEIIDTSNLSTKMTIDKLNLKTANIVVNQQILLGLDSNKVEWVSNSIQQTVLGELVVDAEISKIATSRDGKTSAITTANSLYIVDNQTRTLLAKESLSSNGIKSLYVLSEKVIALTSSGADYYQFRNISGPALKVGSQLVTKELLKKWEDRGNSSWSSTNLGYILSQTGTESEISDQFKNVNLSFLPTNATTSSGISGVHVSGLERGEWLTFYKGL
;
A
#
# COMPACT_ATOMS: atom_id res chain seq x y z
N MET A 1 40.87 14.82 -20.68
CA MET A 1 41.69 16.03 -20.96
C MET A 1 41.33 17.04 -19.88
N VAL A 2 42.32 17.67 -19.22
CA VAL A 2 42.14 18.53 -18.03
C VAL A 2 41.96 20.01 -18.42
N ALA A 3 41.24 20.75 -17.55
CA ALA A 3 41.19 22.22 -17.30
C ALA A 3 39.84 22.90 -17.68
N GLY A 4 39.22 23.73 -16.84
CA GLY A 4 39.70 24.36 -15.60
C GLY A 4 38.60 25.01 -14.73
N CYS A 5 39.05 25.60 -13.62
CA CYS A 5 38.26 26.24 -12.55
C CYS A 5 37.95 27.72 -12.79
N GLY A 6 36.92 28.24 -12.10
CA GLY A 6 36.53 29.65 -11.95
C GLY A 6 35.14 29.93 -12.55
N GLY A 7 34.17 30.62 -11.96
CA GLY A 7 33.96 31.39 -10.73
C GLY A 7 32.48 31.86 -10.79
N GLY A 8 31.82 32.04 -9.65
CA GLY A 8 30.35 32.05 -9.55
C GLY A 8 29.61 33.32 -10.00
N SER A 9 28.28 33.18 -10.08
CA SER A 9 27.26 34.18 -9.75
C SER A 9 25.86 33.60 -10.00
N ASP A 10 24.95 33.86 -9.07
CA ASP A 10 23.55 33.44 -9.07
C ASP A 10 22.81 33.77 -10.37
N GLY A 11 22.05 32.80 -10.88
CA GLY A 11 21.25 32.95 -12.09
C GLY A 11 20.48 31.68 -12.41
N ASN A 12 19.24 31.63 -11.95
CA ASN A 12 18.23 30.61 -12.25
C ASN A 12 18.28 30.23 -13.74
N SER A 13 18.80 29.04 -14.05
CA SER A 13 18.92 28.50 -15.41
C SER A 13 18.52 27.03 -15.43
N SER A 14 17.48 26.77 -16.20
CA SER A 14 16.90 25.51 -16.65
C SER A 14 17.89 24.48 -17.18
N VAL A 15 17.49 23.20 -17.08
CA VAL A 15 17.59 22.14 -18.10
C VAL A 15 18.77 22.25 -19.07
N GLY A 16 19.72 21.32 -18.97
CA GLY A 16 20.58 21.01 -20.10
C GLY A 16 21.93 20.42 -19.77
N THR A 17 21.98 19.11 -19.59
CA THR A 17 23.12 18.34 -20.11
C THR A 17 22.59 17.32 -21.13
N PRO A 18 22.50 17.63 -22.44
CA PRO A 18 22.51 16.59 -23.47
C PRO A 18 23.98 16.29 -23.82
N ALA A 19 24.43 15.07 -24.11
CA ALA A 19 23.72 13.86 -24.50
C ALA A 19 24.51 12.63 -24.06
N SER A 20 23.89 11.67 -23.37
CA SER A 20 24.28 10.29 -23.67
C SER A 20 23.64 9.90 -25.00
N GLY A 21 24.26 8.99 -25.73
CA GLY A 21 23.75 8.54 -27.02
C GLY A 21 22.39 7.82 -26.97
N TYR A 22 21.73 7.65 -25.82
CA TYR A 22 20.51 6.86 -25.70
C TYR A 22 19.28 7.74 -25.54
N ALA A 23 18.29 7.55 -26.41
CA ALA A 23 17.13 8.44 -26.54
C ALA A 23 16.26 8.51 -25.27
N TYR A 24 16.25 7.44 -24.46
CA TYR A 24 15.42 7.29 -23.27
C TYR A 24 16.06 7.82 -21.97
N GLN A 25 17.33 8.25 -21.97
CA GLN A 25 18.03 8.55 -20.72
C GLN A 25 17.46 9.79 -19.99
N GLY A 26 16.95 10.77 -20.74
CA GLY A 26 16.37 12.00 -20.18
C GLY A 26 15.00 11.80 -19.51
N SER A 27 14.38 10.63 -19.65
CA SER A 27 13.07 10.34 -19.06
C SER A 27 13.17 9.96 -17.60
N LEU A 28 12.19 10.44 -16.82
CA LEU A 28 12.05 10.15 -15.39
C LEU A 28 12.02 8.63 -15.14
N VAL A 29 12.77 8.21 -14.13
CA VAL A 29 12.69 6.87 -13.55
C VAL A 29 11.92 6.99 -12.25
N CYS A 30 10.97 6.10 -12.04
CA CYS A 30 10.21 6.00 -10.80
C CYS A 30 10.13 4.56 -10.33
N ALA A 31 9.69 4.38 -9.09
CA ALA A 31 9.34 3.07 -8.58
C ALA A 31 8.04 2.58 -9.22
N ASP A 32 7.99 1.30 -9.55
CA ASP A 32 6.78 0.54 -9.81
C ASP A 32 6.65 -0.44 -8.64
N ALA A 33 6.09 0.07 -7.54
CA ALA A 33 6.09 -0.61 -6.26
C ALA A 33 5.07 -1.74 -6.23
N ASP A 34 3.95 -1.60 -6.95
CA ASP A 34 2.91 -2.62 -7.05
C ASP A 34 3.06 -3.57 -8.25
N LEU A 35 4.02 -3.31 -9.16
CA LEU A 35 4.28 -4.08 -10.38
C LEU A 35 3.09 -4.10 -11.34
N ASN A 36 2.28 -3.05 -11.37
CA ASN A 36 1.16 -2.93 -12.31
C ASN A 36 1.60 -2.40 -13.70
N GLY A 37 2.87 -1.96 -13.85
CA GLY A 37 3.42 -1.43 -15.09
C GLY A 37 3.00 0.01 -15.39
N VAL A 38 2.49 0.71 -14.39
CA VAL A 38 2.02 2.09 -14.40
C VAL A 38 2.60 2.82 -13.19
N CYS A 39 3.55 3.69 -13.48
CA CYS A 39 4.06 4.60 -12.48
C CYS A 39 3.05 5.71 -12.15
N SER A 40 2.36 5.53 -11.02
CA SER A 40 1.36 6.45 -10.49
C SER A 40 1.99 7.79 -10.07
N ASP A 41 1.17 8.83 -9.91
CA ASP A 41 1.66 10.14 -9.47
C ASP A 41 2.25 10.12 -8.06
N GLN A 42 2.02 9.06 -7.31
CA GLN A 42 2.47 8.89 -5.93
C GLN A 42 3.76 8.11 -5.86
N GLU A 43 3.91 7.09 -6.69
CA GLU A 43 5.20 6.42 -6.88
C GLU A 43 6.28 7.37 -7.43
N LYS A 44 5.88 8.38 -8.22
CA LYS A 44 6.77 9.47 -8.65
C LYS A 44 7.25 10.36 -7.50
N GLN A 45 6.57 10.34 -6.36
CA GLN A 45 6.90 11.15 -5.17
C GLN A 45 7.71 10.38 -4.13
N LEU A 46 8.02 9.09 -4.38
CA LEU A 46 8.93 8.33 -3.52
C LEU A 46 10.34 8.92 -3.59
N GLU A 47 10.89 9.25 -2.43
CA GLU A 47 12.23 9.84 -2.30
C GLU A 47 13.32 8.79 -2.60
N GLU A 48 13.06 7.52 -2.28
CA GLU A 48 13.97 6.41 -2.54
C GLU A 48 13.34 5.33 -3.45
N VAL A 49 13.79 5.27 -4.70
CA VAL A 49 13.35 4.27 -5.69
C VAL A 49 14.24 3.01 -5.73
N SER A 50 15.41 3.04 -5.07
CA SER A 50 16.43 1.98 -5.12
C SER A 50 15.89 0.63 -4.63
N GLY A 51 14.98 0.67 -3.66
CA GLY A 51 14.36 -0.48 -3.04
C GLY A 51 13.29 -1.13 -3.89
N TYR A 52 12.87 -0.52 -5.01
CA TYR A 52 11.72 -0.91 -5.82
C TYR A 52 12.10 -1.33 -7.25
N ALA A 53 11.17 -1.99 -7.94
CA ALA A 53 11.31 -2.23 -9.36
C ALA A 53 11.18 -0.85 -10.00
N LYS A 54 11.93 -0.62 -11.06
CA LYS A 54 12.06 0.70 -11.64
C LYS A 54 11.36 0.68 -12.97
N GLN A 55 10.62 1.74 -13.24
CA GLN A 55 9.97 1.95 -14.52
C GLN A 55 10.39 3.29 -15.09
N ARG A 56 10.48 3.31 -16.43
CA ARG A 56 10.64 4.51 -17.24
C ARG A 56 9.66 4.42 -18.39
N GLN A 57 8.88 5.48 -18.62
CA GLN A 57 8.07 5.60 -19.82
C GLN A 57 8.80 6.46 -20.85
N TYR A 58 8.92 5.97 -22.07
CA TYR A 58 9.56 6.67 -23.18
C TYR A 58 8.87 6.34 -24.50
N ASP A 59 8.42 7.37 -25.23
CA ASP A 59 7.83 7.24 -26.57
C ASP A 59 6.75 6.14 -26.65
N GLY A 60 5.84 6.09 -25.66
CA GLY A 60 4.76 5.11 -25.59
C GLY A 60 5.16 3.69 -25.15
N ALA A 61 6.45 3.42 -24.94
CA ALA A 61 6.93 2.17 -24.35
C ALA A 61 7.24 2.34 -22.86
N ILE A 62 6.96 1.31 -22.06
CA ILE A 62 7.50 1.16 -20.72
C ILE A 62 8.79 0.34 -20.79
N LEU A 63 9.80 0.82 -20.07
CA LEU A 63 11.06 0.14 -19.80
C LEU A 63 11.13 -0.15 -18.32
N THR A 64 11.60 -1.34 -17.96
CA THR A 64 11.57 -1.81 -16.58
C THR A 64 12.92 -2.37 -16.15
N ALA A 65 13.14 -2.41 -14.84
CA ALA A 65 14.32 -2.99 -14.24
C ALA A 65 13.99 -3.52 -12.85
N SER A 66 14.72 -4.54 -12.42
CA SER A 66 14.61 -5.02 -11.04
C SER A 66 15.31 -4.05 -10.08
N PRO A 67 15.04 -4.13 -8.77
CA PRO A 67 15.62 -3.21 -7.78
C PRO A 67 17.14 -3.24 -7.71
N SER A 68 17.73 -4.41 -7.96
CA SER A 68 19.18 -4.60 -7.91
C SER A 68 19.91 -4.09 -9.15
N MET A 69 19.18 -3.66 -10.20
CA MET A 69 19.78 -3.12 -11.42
C MET A 69 19.98 -1.62 -11.30
N GLU A 70 21.11 -1.12 -11.81
CA GLU A 70 21.45 0.31 -11.72
C GLU A 70 20.72 1.13 -12.78
N LEU A 71 20.46 0.54 -13.94
CA LEU A 71 19.91 1.22 -15.12
C LEU A 71 18.47 0.78 -15.43
N VAL A 72 17.74 1.63 -16.15
CA VAL A 72 16.44 1.29 -16.76
C VAL A 72 16.55 1.46 -18.28
N THR A 73 16.75 0.35 -18.98
CA THR A 73 17.06 0.27 -20.41
C THR A 73 16.19 -0.80 -21.10
N PRO A 74 16.16 -0.84 -22.44
CA PRO A 74 15.55 -1.95 -23.16
C PRO A 74 16.10 -3.33 -22.76
N PHE A 75 17.41 -3.44 -22.46
CA PHE A 75 17.99 -4.71 -22.03
C PHE A 75 17.64 -5.09 -20.59
N THR A 76 17.64 -4.15 -19.65
CA THR A 76 17.16 -4.44 -18.29
C THR A 76 15.69 -4.84 -18.29
N THR A 77 14.91 -4.34 -19.26
CA THR A 77 13.51 -4.74 -19.45
C THR A 77 13.39 -6.22 -19.80
N LEU A 78 14.26 -6.73 -20.69
CA LEU A 78 14.30 -8.17 -21.00
C LEU A 78 14.76 -8.99 -19.79
N ILE A 79 15.81 -8.57 -19.08
CA ILE A 79 16.29 -9.29 -17.87
C ILE A 79 15.20 -9.32 -16.80
N HIS A 80 14.54 -8.19 -16.56
CA HIS A 80 13.46 -8.08 -15.61
C HIS A 80 12.26 -8.95 -16.01
N SER A 81 11.90 -8.96 -17.29
CA SER A 81 10.85 -9.82 -17.82
C SER A 81 11.18 -11.30 -17.69
N GLU A 82 12.40 -11.73 -18.01
CA GLU A 82 12.82 -13.12 -17.84
C GLU A 82 12.78 -13.52 -16.36
N MET A 83 13.27 -12.65 -15.47
CA MET A 83 13.19 -12.83 -14.02
C MET A 83 11.73 -12.99 -13.54
N MET A 84 10.80 -12.20 -14.10
CA MET A 84 9.38 -12.23 -13.71
C MET A 84 8.56 -13.32 -14.39
N PHE A 85 8.92 -13.82 -15.56
CA PHE A 85 8.03 -14.72 -16.31
C PHE A 85 8.65 -16.06 -16.67
N ASN A 86 9.94 -16.29 -16.42
CA ASN A 86 10.52 -17.63 -16.52
C ASN A 86 10.52 -18.31 -15.13
N PRO A 87 9.70 -19.34 -14.91
CA PRO A 87 9.66 -20.04 -13.62
C PRO A 87 10.96 -20.81 -13.33
N GLY A 88 11.77 -21.12 -14.35
CA GLY A 88 13.06 -21.82 -14.21
C GLY A 88 14.21 -20.98 -13.64
N VAL A 89 14.05 -19.65 -13.52
CA VAL A 89 15.10 -18.76 -12.96
C VAL A 89 14.82 -18.30 -11.54
N SER A 90 13.75 -18.79 -10.91
CA SER A 90 13.41 -18.54 -9.50
C SER A 90 13.42 -17.06 -9.08
N ASN A 91 13.13 -16.16 -10.02
CA ASN A 91 13.20 -14.69 -9.87
C ASN A 91 14.59 -14.16 -9.45
N ASP A 92 15.64 -14.85 -9.86
CA ASP A 92 17.04 -14.46 -9.66
C ASP A 92 17.59 -13.73 -10.90
N VAL A 93 18.26 -12.60 -10.67
CA VAL A 93 18.76 -11.74 -11.77
C VAL A 93 19.91 -12.42 -12.51
N GLU A 94 20.80 -13.12 -11.82
CA GLU A 94 21.94 -13.77 -12.46
C GLU A 94 21.50 -14.99 -13.27
N GLN A 95 20.53 -15.77 -12.76
CA GLN A 95 19.90 -16.84 -13.51
C GLN A 95 19.12 -16.31 -14.74
N ALA A 96 18.42 -15.19 -14.60
CA ALA A 96 17.75 -14.54 -15.73
C ALA A 96 18.76 -14.09 -16.81
N LYS A 97 19.86 -13.45 -16.41
CA LYS A 97 20.96 -13.08 -17.34
C LYS A 97 21.55 -14.30 -18.03
N ALA A 98 21.84 -15.38 -17.28
CA ALA A 98 22.38 -16.62 -17.85
C ALA A 98 21.40 -17.28 -18.83
N SER A 99 20.10 -17.29 -18.50
CA SER A 99 19.06 -17.81 -19.39
C SER A 99 19.00 -17.01 -20.69
N LEU A 100 18.93 -15.67 -20.60
CA LEU A 100 18.92 -14.79 -21.76
C LEU A 100 20.20 -14.88 -22.59
N GLN A 101 21.36 -15.04 -21.95
CA GLN A 101 22.63 -15.22 -22.67
C GLN A 101 22.54 -16.42 -23.61
N SER A 102 22.15 -17.58 -23.08
CA SER A 102 22.08 -18.83 -23.85
C SER A 102 20.95 -18.86 -24.88
N LYS A 103 19.80 -18.25 -24.58
CA LYS A 103 18.59 -18.32 -25.44
C LYS A 103 18.51 -17.23 -26.50
N LEU A 104 19.18 -16.10 -26.27
CA LEU A 104 19.09 -14.93 -27.16
C LEU A 104 20.46 -14.27 -27.38
N GLY A 105 21.19 -13.95 -26.31
CA GLY A 105 22.44 -13.19 -26.36
C GLY A 105 23.47 -13.75 -27.33
N ASP A 106 23.71 -15.05 -27.30
CA ASP A 106 24.66 -15.75 -28.18
C ASP A 106 24.25 -15.70 -29.66
N HIS A 107 22.96 -15.52 -29.95
CA HIS A 107 22.43 -15.42 -31.31
C HIS A 107 22.48 -14.01 -31.88
N VAL A 108 22.28 -12.99 -31.03
CA VAL A 108 22.23 -11.58 -31.45
C VAL A 108 23.53 -10.80 -31.16
N GLY A 109 24.57 -11.48 -30.65
CA GLY A 109 25.88 -10.88 -30.39
C GLY A 109 25.90 -9.96 -29.17
N ILE A 110 25.13 -10.30 -28.12
CA ILE A 110 24.93 -9.47 -26.93
C ILE A 110 25.34 -10.23 -25.67
N ASN A 111 26.01 -9.54 -24.75
CA ASN A 111 26.42 -10.10 -23.47
C ASN A 111 25.52 -9.62 -22.33
N PHE A 112 24.53 -10.41 -21.93
CA PHE A 112 23.59 -10.11 -20.85
C PHE A 112 24.23 -10.05 -19.46
N SER A 113 25.44 -10.59 -19.26
CA SER A 113 26.10 -10.58 -17.93
C SER A 113 26.43 -9.17 -17.41
N VAL A 114 26.50 -8.17 -18.30
CA VAL A 114 26.90 -6.78 -17.97
C VAL A 114 25.79 -5.73 -18.20
N LEU A 115 24.62 -6.12 -18.69
CA LEU A 115 23.58 -5.17 -19.16
C LEU A 115 22.66 -4.65 -18.07
N ASP A 116 22.88 -5.05 -16.82
CA ASP A 116 22.26 -4.45 -15.63
C ASP A 116 23.01 -3.20 -15.13
N THR A 117 24.28 -3.06 -15.52
CA THR A 117 25.18 -1.95 -15.14
C THR A 117 25.67 -1.15 -16.35
N THR A 118 25.42 -1.63 -17.58
CA THR A 118 25.78 -0.93 -18.82
C THR A 118 24.58 -0.79 -19.78
N TYR A 119 24.62 0.22 -20.65
CA TYR A 119 23.49 0.52 -21.56
C TYR A 119 23.36 -0.46 -22.74
N GLY A 120 24.38 -1.28 -23.01
CA GLY A 120 24.46 -2.12 -24.22
C GLY A 120 24.82 -1.33 -25.48
N PRO A 121 24.83 -1.97 -26.67
CA PRO A 121 25.08 -1.26 -27.94
C PRO A 121 23.90 -0.36 -28.33
N LYS A 122 24.20 0.86 -28.80
CA LYS A 122 23.19 1.86 -29.16
C LYS A 122 22.19 1.39 -30.22
N ASP A 123 22.67 0.92 -31.36
CA ASP A 123 21.80 0.54 -32.48
C ASP A 123 20.85 -0.61 -32.09
N LEU A 124 21.34 -1.57 -31.29
CA LEU A 124 20.52 -2.67 -30.78
C LEU A 124 19.54 -2.21 -29.70
N SER A 125 19.90 -1.20 -28.90
CA SER A 125 18.98 -0.59 -27.93
C SER A 125 17.83 0.12 -28.63
N ASP A 126 18.12 0.87 -29.71
CA ASP A 126 17.11 1.60 -30.49
C ASP A 126 16.19 0.62 -31.25
N LEU A 127 16.76 -0.46 -31.79
CA LEU A 127 15.99 -1.56 -32.40
C LEU A 127 15.08 -2.26 -31.38
N LEU A 128 15.63 -2.66 -30.23
CA LEU A 128 14.87 -3.33 -29.18
C LEU A 128 13.77 -2.43 -28.60
N LEU A 129 14.04 -1.14 -28.43
CA LEU A 129 13.04 -0.17 -28.01
C LEU A 129 11.87 -0.10 -29.00
N THR A 130 12.16 -0.12 -30.31
CA THR A 130 11.13 -0.14 -31.36
C THR A 130 10.29 -1.40 -31.28
N SER A 131 10.91 -2.57 -31.09
CA SER A 131 10.22 -3.85 -30.91
C SER A 131 9.35 -3.90 -29.64
N LEU A 132 9.87 -3.38 -28.52
CA LEU A 132 9.12 -3.31 -27.26
C LEU A 132 7.92 -2.37 -27.38
N LYS A 133 8.09 -1.20 -28.04
CA LYS A 133 6.98 -0.28 -28.33
C LYS A 133 5.91 -0.95 -29.18
N LYS A 134 6.30 -1.63 -30.26
CA LYS A 134 5.39 -2.39 -31.12
C LYS A 134 4.63 -3.43 -30.29
N ALA A 135 5.32 -4.24 -29.51
CA ALA A 135 4.67 -5.28 -28.70
C ALA A 135 3.69 -4.73 -27.67
N GLN A 136 4.01 -3.60 -27.03
CA GLN A 136 3.12 -2.96 -26.06
C GLN A 136 1.92 -2.25 -26.72
N THR A 137 2.06 -1.82 -27.98
CA THR A 137 0.98 -1.17 -28.73
C THR A 137 0.06 -2.19 -29.39
N ASP A 138 0.62 -3.22 -30.01
CA ASP A 138 -0.10 -4.26 -30.75
C ASP A 138 -0.64 -5.36 -29.82
N GLY A 139 -0.03 -5.50 -28.65
CA GLY A 139 -0.35 -6.53 -27.66
C GLY A 139 -1.77 -6.37 -27.09
N LYS A 140 -2.37 -7.52 -26.73
CA LYS A 140 -3.74 -7.59 -26.18
C LYS A 140 -3.76 -7.82 -24.67
N GLN A 141 -2.58 -7.86 -24.03
CA GLN A 141 -2.42 -8.16 -22.62
C GLN A 141 -1.98 -6.92 -21.83
N SER A 142 -1.74 -7.09 -20.52
CA SER A 142 -1.09 -6.06 -19.70
C SER A 142 0.32 -5.73 -20.22
N SER A 143 0.84 -4.55 -19.87
CA SER A 143 2.15 -4.07 -20.36
C SER A 143 3.29 -5.06 -20.06
N TYR A 144 3.34 -5.62 -18.85
CA TYR A 144 4.34 -6.61 -18.47
C TYR A 144 4.22 -7.91 -19.25
N THR A 145 3.00 -8.41 -19.44
CA THR A 145 2.75 -9.65 -20.17
C THR A 145 3.05 -9.48 -21.67
N ASN A 146 2.73 -8.32 -22.25
CA ASN A 146 3.11 -7.98 -23.63
C ASN A 146 4.64 -7.98 -23.82
N ILE A 147 5.39 -7.45 -22.85
CA ILE A 147 6.86 -7.51 -22.86
C ILE A 147 7.35 -8.96 -22.77
N ALA A 148 6.76 -9.77 -21.90
CA ALA A 148 7.13 -11.18 -21.75
C ALA A 148 6.84 -11.99 -23.02
N HIS A 149 5.70 -11.75 -23.66
CA HIS A 149 5.35 -12.34 -24.95
C HIS A 149 6.33 -11.92 -26.05
N ALA A 150 6.68 -10.64 -26.11
CA ALA A 150 7.68 -10.13 -27.04
C ALA A 150 9.05 -10.82 -26.85
N LEU A 151 9.48 -11.00 -25.60
CA LEU A 151 10.71 -11.71 -25.30
C LEU A 151 10.67 -13.17 -25.78
N ASP A 152 9.54 -13.85 -25.65
CA ASP A 152 9.42 -15.21 -26.18
C ASP A 152 9.52 -15.26 -27.70
N LEU A 153 8.91 -14.32 -28.41
CA LEU A 153 9.04 -14.19 -29.86
C LEU A 153 10.49 -13.88 -30.27
N MET A 154 11.18 -13.03 -29.50
CA MET A 154 12.61 -12.74 -29.73
C MET A 154 13.48 -14.00 -29.55
N ILE A 155 13.20 -14.82 -28.54
CA ILE A 155 13.89 -16.09 -28.31
C ILE A 155 13.58 -17.10 -29.43
N GLU A 156 12.31 -17.24 -29.80
CA GLU A 156 11.86 -18.17 -30.86
C GLU A 156 12.50 -17.83 -32.21
N HIS A 157 12.46 -16.56 -32.59
CA HIS A 157 12.99 -16.07 -33.87
C HIS A 157 14.47 -15.67 -33.81
N LYS A 158 15.10 -15.77 -32.64
CA LYS A 158 16.52 -15.44 -32.40
C LYS A 158 16.91 -14.04 -32.90
N THR A 159 16.05 -13.07 -32.64
CA THR A 159 16.19 -11.69 -33.12
C THR A 159 15.71 -10.71 -32.06
N LEU A 160 16.22 -9.47 -32.09
CA LEU A 160 15.64 -8.35 -31.33
C LEU A 160 14.61 -7.55 -32.14
N ASP A 161 14.53 -7.78 -33.44
CA ASP A 161 13.64 -7.07 -34.36
C ASP A 161 12.31 -7.82 -34.52
N LEU A 162 11.23 -7.22 -34.01
CA LEU A 162 9.86 -7.73 -34.15
C LEU A 162 9.07 -7.03 -35.26
N SER A 163 9.69 -6.17 -36.08
CA SER A 163 9.00 -5.40 -37.10
C SER A 163 8.28 -6.27 -38.14
N ALA A 164 8.87 -7.42 -38.48
CA ALA A 164 8.32 -8.39 -39.43
C ALA A 164 7.44 -9.48 -38.78
N ILE A 165 7.26 -9.46 -37.46
CA ILE A 165 6.52 -10.48 -36.71
C ILE A 165 5.13 -9.93 -36.33
N ASP A 166 4.10 -10.72 -36.58
CA ASP A 166 2.73 -10.44 -36.13
C ASP A 166 2.59 -10.76 -34.63
N VAL A 167 2.96 -9.80 -33.78
CA VAL A 167 2.92 -9.94 -32.33
C VAL A 167 1.50 -10.23 -31.82
N ALA A 168 0.48 -9.63 -32.43
CA ALA A 168 -0.91 -9.72 -32.01
C ALA A 168 -1.60 -11.03 -32.45
N GLY A 169 -1.15 -11.62 -33.56
CA GLY A 169 -1.62 -12.88 -34.10
C GLY A 169 -0.84 -14.11 -33.59
N ALA A 170 0.37 -13.93 -33.07
CA ALA A 170 1.16 -15.01 -32.50
C ALA A 170 0.53 -15.56 -31.21
N VAL A 171 0.53 -16.89 -31.06
CA VAL A 171 0.00 -17.56 -29.87
C VAL A 171 0.89 -17.22 -28.67
N SER A 172 0.29 -16.63 -27.63
CA SER A 172 0.99 -16.38 -26.38
C SER A 172 0.88 -17.58 -25.45
N ARG A 173 2.00 -17.93 -24.80
CA ARG A 173 2.01 -18.88 -23.68
C ARG A 173 1.59 -18.24 -22.36
N HIS A 174 1.49 -16.92 -22.30
CA HIS A 174 1.11 -16.19 -21.10
C HIS A 174 -0.40 -16.14 -20.99
N LEU A 175 -0.90 -16.62 -19.86
CA LEU A 175 -2.28 -16.46 -19.45
C LEU A 175 -2.47 -15.04 -18.91
N GLN A 176 -3.68 -14.52 -19.02
CA GLN A 176 -4.12 -13.34 -18.30
C GLN A 176 -5.56 -13.58 -17.83
N ILE A 177 -5.76 -13.62 -16.52
CA ILE A 177 -7.04 -13.92 -15.88
C ILE A 177 -7.42 -12.71 -15.03
N GLU A 178 -8.38 -11.92 -15.50
CA GLU A 178 -8.82 -10.70 -14.80
C GLU A 178 -10.26 -10.87 -14.32
N ASN A 179 -10.54 -10.54 -13.06
CA ASN A 179 -11.88 -10.52 -12.46
C ASN A 179 -12.65 -11.87 -12.42
N SER A 180 -12.17 -12.91 -13.11
CA SER A 180 -12.83 -14.23 -13.17
C SER A 180 -12.28 -15.24 -12.17
N LEU A 181 -11.21 -14.89 -11.44
CA LEU A 181 -10.57 -15.73 -10.44
C LEU A 181 -10.06 -14.88 -9.28
N VAL A 182 -10.26 -15.36 -8.06
CA VAL A 182 -9.67 -14.76 -6.86
C VAL A 182 -8.63 -15.71 -6.29
N VAL A 183 -7.38 -15.23 -6.17
CA VAL A 183 -6.34 -15.91 -5.40
C VAL A 183 -6.44 -15.44 -3.97
N ARG A 184 -6.80 -16.36 -3.08
CA ARG A 184 -6.86 -16.11 -1.65
C ARG A 184 -5.64 -16.72 -0.97
N GLY A 185 -5.02 -15.94 -0.10
CA GLY A 185 -4.05 -16.45 0.84
C GLY A 185 -4.09 -15.71 2.17
N SER A 186 -3.51 -16.35 3.19
CA SER A 186 -3.48 -15.81 4.55
C SER A 186 -2.09 -15.99 5.16
N GLN A 187 -1.64 -14.97 5.88
CA GLN A 187 -0.36 -14.97 6.59
C GLN A 187 -0.58 -14.68 8.07
N SER A 188 0.01 -15.51 8.94
CA SER A 188 0.01 -15.26 10.38
C SER A 188 0.95 -14.10 10.73
N VAL A 189 0.42 -13.14 11.48
CA VAL A 189 1.14 -11.97 12.03
C VAL A 189 0.63 -11.74 13.45
N PRO A 190 1.11 -12.53 14.43
CA PRO A 190 0.67 -12.44 15.82
C PRO A 190 0.85 -11.06 16.45
N GLU A 191 1.78 -10.26 15.97
CA GLU A 191 2.10 -8.91 16.44
C GLU A 191 1.00 -7.90 16.14
N LEU A 192 0.02 -8.23 15.30
CA LEU A 192 -1.21 -7.45 15.14
C LEU A 192 -2.15 -7.57 16.34
N TYR A 193 -1.88 -8.50 17.27
CA TYR A 193 -2.64 -8.64 18.50
C TYR A 193 -2.53 -7.35 19.31
N ALA A 194 -3.66 -6.71 19.57
CA ALA A 194 -3.74 -5.40 20.22
C ALA A 194 -2.95 -4.23 19.55
N ALA A 195 -2.60 -4.32 18.26
CA ALA A 195 -2.01 -3.18 17.54
C ALA A 195 -2.85 -1.89 17.69
N LYS A 196 -2.19 -0.78 18.08
CA LYS A 196 -2.79 0.53 18.36
C LYS A 196 -3.14 1.29 17.08
N SER A 197 -2.27 1.19 16.08
CA SER A 197 -2.41 1.88 14.80
C SER A 197 -1.99 0.98 13.66
N ILE A 198 -2.67 1.10 12.52
CA ILE A 198 -2.37 0.38 11.29
C ILE A 198 -2.68 1.35 10.14
N ALA A 199 -1.73 1.54 9.22
CA ALA A 199 -1.90 2.38 8.04
C ALA A 199 -1.18 1.78 6.83
N LEU A 200 -1.77 1.89 5.65
CA LEU A 200 -1.13 1.55 4.37
C LEU A 200 -0.51 2.80 3.75
N ASN A 201 0.73 2.71 3.30
CA ASN A 201 1.31 3.69 2.38
C ASN A 201 0.96 3.29 0.94
N PRO A 202 0.11 4.06 0.24
CA PRO A 202 -0.32 3.70 -1.11
C PRO A 202 0.76 3.90 -2.18
N ALA A 203 1.86 4.62 -1.90
CA ALA A 203 2.93 4.80 -2.90
C ALA A 203 3.89 3.62 -2.95
N ASN A 204 4.12 2.93 -1.83
CA ASN A 204 5.03 1.79 -1.79
C ASN A 204 4.35 0.47 -1.35
N SER A 205 3.04 0.49 -1.14
CA SER A 205 2.25 -0.64 -0.66
C SER A 205 2.77 -1.25 0.65
N GLN A 206 3.41 -0.46 1.52
CA GLN A 206 3.82 -0.92 2.85
C GLN A 206 2.73 -0.64 3.88
N ILE A 207 2.37 -1.65 4.65
CA ILE A 207 1.51 -1.48 5.81
C ILE A 207 2.43 -1.24 7.01
N VAL A 208 2.22 -0.12 7.69
CA VAL A 208 2.91 0.20 8.93
C VAL A 208 1.93 0.06 10.08
N PHE A 209 2.36 -0.56 11.16
CA PHE A 209 1.54 -0.71 12.36
C PHE A 209 2.34 -0.50 13.64
N VAL A 210 1.64 -0.13 14.70
CA VAL A 210 2.20 0.07 16.04
C VAL A 210 1.63 -1.01 16.95
N THR A 211 2.49 -1.80 17.59
CA THR A 211 2.09 -2.84 18.53
C THR A 211 1.54 -2.23 19.83
N ALA A 212 1.02 -3.08 20.73
CA ALA A 212 0.61 -2.65 22.06
C ALA A 212 1.76 -2.05 22.90
N ASP A 213 2.99 -2.46 22.62
CA ASP A 213 4.21 -2.03 23.34
C ASP A 213 4.93 -0.86 22.62
N ASP A 214 4.20 -0.10 21.79
CA ASP A 214 4.72 1.04 21.02
C ASP A 214 5.87 0.72 20.06
N VAL A 215 5.95 -0.54 19.60
CA VAL A 215 6.91 -0.96 18.57
C VAL A 215 6.32 -0.71 17.19
N VAL A 216 7.05 0.00 16.35
CA VAL A 216 6.69 0.20 14.93
C VAL A 216 7.14 -1.00 14.12
N MET A 217 6.22 -1.60 13.38
CA MET A 217 6.45 -2.75 12.53
C MET A 217 5.90 -2.49 11.13
N GLN A 218 6.42 -3.24 10.16
CA GLN A 218 5.98 -3.15 8.77
C GLN A 218 5.65 -4.52 8.18
N ILE A 219 4.63 -4.51 7.34
CA ILE A 219 4.27 -5.63 6.47
C ILE A 219 4.40 -5.13 5.04
N ASP A 220 5.25 -5.78 4.26
CA ASP A 220 5.29 -5.52 2.83
C ASP A 220 4.04 -6.17 2.20
N SER A 221 3.12 -5.33 1.73
CA SER A 221 1.93 -5.80 1.01
C SER A 221 2.16 -5.82 -0.51
N SER A 222 3.32 -5.34 -0.96
CA SER A 222 3.77 -5.47 -2.34
C SER A 222 4.28 -6.89 -2.62
N SER A 223 4.53 -7.13 -3.89
CA SER A 223 5.08 -8.32 -4.56
C SER A 223 6.45 -8.83 -4.07
N ARG A 224 6.91 -8.41 -2.89
CA ARG A 224 8.27 -8.64 -2.43
C ARG A 224 8.31 -9.58 -1.24
N ASN A 225 9.00 -10.68 -1.46
CA ASN A 225 9.78 -11.31 -0.39
C ASN A 225 10.96 -10.39 -0.08
N LYS A 226 10.76 -9.22 0.52
CA LYS A 226 11.87 -8.49 1.13
C LYS A 226 11.47 -8.12 2.55
N PRO A 227 12.22 -8.55 3.56
CA PRO A 227 12.05 -8.00 4.89
C PRO A 227 12.33 -6.50 4.82
N VAL A 228 11.34 -5.66 5.13
CA VAL A 228 11.61 -4.24 5.36
C VAL A 228 12.16 -4.13 6.78
N THR A 229 13.46 -3.88 6.86
CA THR A 229 14.14 -3.59 8.10
C THR A 229 13.78 -2.17 8.49
N ILE A 230 12.71 -2.00 9.28
CA ILE A 230 12.61 -0.82 10.10
C ILE A 230 13.15 -1.15 11.46
N ASN A 231 14.32 -0.58 11.67
CA ASN A 231 14.86 -0.28 12.96
C ASN A 231 13.89 0.66 13.69
N GLY A 232 12.96 0.07 14.45
CA GLY A 232 12.14 0.83 15.39
C GLY A 232 13.06 1.42 16.45
N ASP A 233 13.00 2.73 16.65
CA ASP A 233 13.39 3.27 17.95
C ASP A 233 12.48 2.59 18.98
N PRO A 234 13.01 2.05 20.10
CA PRO A 234 12.16 1.94 21.28
C PRO A 234 11.49 3.29 21.50
N ALA A 235 10.21 3.31 21.89
CA ALA A 235 9.50 4.53 22.24
C ALA A 235 10.46 5.47 22.94
N SER A 236 10.71 6.61 22.29
CA SER A 236 11.72 7.59 22.66
C SER A 236 11.73 7.78 24.18
N GLN A 237 12.75 7.23 24.85
CA GLN A 237 13.15 7.68 26.19
C GLN A 237 13.63 9.15 26.16
N THR A 238 13.67 9.77 24.98
CA THR A 238 14.12 11.13 24.73
C THR A 238 13.00 12.17 24.64
N ALA A 239 11.73 11.78 24.82
CA ALA A 239 10.70 12.77 25.16
C ALA A 239 10.86 13.32 26.59
N SER A 240 11.78 12.76 27.40
CA SER A 240 12.16 13.31 28.70
C SER A 240 12.80 14.71 28.63
N ASP A 241 13.19 15.18 27.44
CA ASP A 241 13.64 16.56 27.22
C ASP A 241 12.50 17.51 26.79
N LEU A 242 11.25 17.02 26.63
CA LEU A 242 10.09 17.86 26.34
C LEU A 242 9.51 18.44 27.64
N VAL A 243 10.11 19.56 28.05
CA VAL A 243 9.54 20.75 28.72
C VAL A 243 8.44 20.54 29.78
N SER A 244 8.73 21.02 31.00
CA SER A 244 7.75 21.31 32.09
C SER A 244 6.53 22.11 31.61
N ILE A 245 5.35 21.85 32.19
CA ILE A 245 4.09 22.53 31.87
C ILE A 245 3.63 23.42 33.06
N ARG A 246 3.83 24.74 32.85
CA ARG A 246 3.21 25.97 33.41
C ARG A 246 3.46 26.39 34.89
N SER A 247 4.13 27.54 35.07
CA SER A 247 3.72 28.58 36.04
C SER A 247 2.68 29.49 35.39
N HIS A 248 1.63 29.86 36.14
CA HIS A 248 0.95 31.14 35.91
C HIS A 248 1.75 32.14 36.76
N ASP A 249 2.46 33.05 36.11
CA ASP A 249 3.01 34.22 36.77
C ASP A 249 1.84 35.19 36.94
N ASP A 250 1.09 35.02 38.02
CA ASP A 250 0.21 36.07 38.52
C ASP A 250 1.13 37.11 39.17
N ASP A 251 1.68 38.00 38.35
CA ASP A 251 2.29 39.25 38.77
C ASP A 251 1.18 40.17 39.33
N ASP A 252 0.75 39.92 40.56
CA ASP A 252 0.05 40.92 41.36
C ASP A 252 1.06 41.52 42.36
N ASP A 253 1.74 42.56 41.88
CA ASP A 253 2.23 43.64 42.73
C ASP A 253 1.01 44.25 43.45
N ASP A 254 0.92 44.09 44.76
CA ASP A 254 0.46 45.14 45.66
C ASP A 254 0.87 44.79 47.11
N ASP A 255 1.70 45.69 47.64
CA ASP A 255 2.18 45.74 49.01
C ASP A 255 1.04 46.03 50.03
N ASP A 256 1.39 45.78 51.30
CA ASP A 256 0.87 46.37 52.54
C ASP A 256 -0.26 45.66 53.33
N ASP A 257 0.21 45.06 54.43
CA ASP A 257 -0.23 45.24 55.82
C ASP A 257 -1.49 44.56 56.41
N ASP A 258 -1.17 43.78 57.45
CA ASP A 258 -1.78 43.67 58.77
C ASP A 258 -3.07 42.84 59.03
N ASP A 259 -2.86 41.94 59.99
CA ASP A 259 -3.71 41.54 61.12
C ASP A 259 -4.95 40.65 60.94
N ASP A 260 -4.83 39.51 61.63
CA ASP A 260 -5.79 38.86 62.52
C ASP A 260 -7.02 38.09 62.01
N ASP A 261 -7.11 36.91 62.65
CA ASP A 261 -8.31 36.21 63.10
C ASP A 261 -9.02 35.17 62.22
N HIS A 262 -9.21 34.03 62.88
CA HIS A 262 -9.99 32.88 62.47
C HIS A 262 -11.42 33.23 62.04
N GLY A 263 -11.82 32.74 60.87
CA GLY A 263 -13.23 32.40 60.63
C GLY A 263 -13.68 32.41 59.18
N GLY A 264 -13.90 31.22 58.64
CA GLY A 264 -15.02 30.97 57.74
C GLY A 264 -14.84 31.29 56.26
N ASP A 265 -14.98 30.21 55.48
CA ASP A 265 -15.75 30.15 54.24
C ASP A 265 -15.02 30.28 52.88
N HIS A 266 -15.41 29.35 52.01
CA HIS A 266 -15.29 29.29 50.56
C HIS A 266 -14.02 29.83 49.85
N GLY A 267 -13.18 28.89 49.38
CA GLY A 267 -12.19 29.16 48.34
C GLY A 267 -11.72 27.86 47.68
N SER A 268 -12.47 27.38 46.69
CA SER A 268 -12.05 26.32 45.77
C SER A 268 -10.88 26.81 44.90
N GLY A 269 -9.67 26.79 45.44
CA GLY A 269 -8.45 26.96 44.66
C GLY A 269 -8.10 25.63 43.99
N THR A 270 -8.54 25.44 42.75
CA THR A 270 -7.93 24.47 41.82
C THR A 270 -6.52 24.96 41.48
N GLY A 271 -5.60 24.84 42.43
CA GLY A 271 -4.17 24.94 42.18
C GLY A 271 -3.76 23.76 41.32
N GLY A 272 -3.66 23.97 40.01
CA GLY A 272 -3.07 23.03 39.08
C GLY A 272 -1.58 22.94 39.36
N GLY A 273 -1.17 21.98 40.18
CA GLY A 273 0.25 21.67 40.36
C GLY A 273 0.86 21.22 39.03
N GLU A 274 2.10 21.65 38.77
CA GLU A 274 2.93 21.11 37.69
C GLU A 274 2.90 19.58 37.76
N THR A 275 2.31 18.95 36.75
CA THR A 275 2.32 17.49 36.64
C THR A 275 3.35 17.15 35.57
N THR A 276 4.48 16.58 35.96
CA THR A 276 5.47 16.09 35.00
C THR A 276 4.85 14.94 34.21
N VAL A 277 4.86 15.05 32.88
CA VAL A 277 4.47 13.96 32.00
C VAL A 277 5.69 13.07 31.80
N ASP A 278 5.82 12.04 32.63
CA ASP A 278 7.00 11.17 32.61
C ASP A 278 7.02 10.21 31.40
N ALA A 279 5.90 10.06 30.68
CA ALA A 279 5.80 9.20 29.50
C ALA A 279 4.65 9.58 28.53
N ASN A 280 4.92 9.42 27.23
CA ASN A 280 3.95 9.54 26.14
C ASN A 280 3.78 8.19 25.42
N GLU A 281 2.58 7.93 24.90
CA GLU A 281 2.32 6.76 24.05
C GLU A 281 1.95 7.15 22.61
N ILE A 282 2.21 6.23 21.68
CA ILE A 282 1.89 6.40 20.27
C ILE A 282 0.44 5.95 20.06
N ILE A 283 -0.42 6.86 19.62
CA ILE A 283 -1.82 6.48 19.29
C ILE A 283 -2.04 6.29 17.81
N GLN A 284 -1.24 6.95 16.97
CA GLN A 284 -1.35 6.82 15.54
C GLN A 284 0.00 6.96 14.87
N LEU A 285 0.23 6.16 13.84
CA LEU A 285 1.35 6.33 12.93
C LEU A 285 0.86 6.13 11.50
N VAL A 286 1.00 7.15 10.66
CA VAL A 286 0.53 7.13 9.28
C VAL A 286 1.69 7.50 8.34
N PRO A 287 2.02 6.66 7.33
CA PRO A 287 3.10 6.95 6.41
C PRO A 287 2.90 8.26 5.64
N ALA A 288 4.00 8.98 5.43
CA ALA A 288 4.06 10.12 4.52
C ALA A 288 4.32 9.65 3.09
N LEU A 289 4.06 10.53 2.12
CA LEU A 289 4.07 10.13 0.71
C LEU A 289 5.47 9.79 0.17
N ASN A 290 6.53 10.34 0.75
CA ASN A 290 7.90 10.07 0.32
C ASN A 290 8.40 8.65 0.63
N GLY A 291 7.61 7.84 1.36
CA GLY A 291 7.91 6.44 1.64
C GLY A 291 8.96 6.22 2.74
N VAL A 292 9.60 7.28 3.22
CA VAL A 292 10.68 7.23 4.23
C VAL A 292 10.34 8.01 5.50
N GLN A 293 9.23 8.73 5.53
CA GLN A 293 8.73 9.42 6.71
C GLN A 293 7.32 8.93 7.11
N ALA A 294 6.92 9.22 8.34
CA ALA A 294 5.57 9.00 8.85
C ALA A 294 5.15 10.13 9.80
N TYR A 295 3.86 10.42 9.81
CA TYR A 295 3.19 11.25 10.81
C TYR A 295 2.90 10.41 12.04
N LYS A 296 3.43 10.84 13.17
CA LYS A 296 3.28 10.18 14.46
C LYS A 296 2.48 11.07 15.40
N VAL A 297 1.37 10.54 15.91
CA VAL A 297 0.53 11.23 16.88
C VAL A 297 0.76 10.61 18.25
N TYR A 298 1.13 11.46 19.22
CA TYR A 298 1.37 11.06 20.59
C TYR A 298 0.34 11.65 21.53
N LYS A 299 0.09 10.96 22.63
CA LYS A 299 -0.66 11.53 23.76
C LYS A 299 0.06 11.19 25.08
N PRO A 300 -0.20 11.93 26.16
CA PRO A 300 0.37 11.62 27.45
C PRO A 300 -0.27 10.35 28.03
N THR A 301 0.52 9.56 28.74
CA THR A 301 0.04 8.35 29.44
C THR A 301 -0.74 8.70 30.71
N ALA A 302 -0.39 9.80 31.35
CA ALA A 302 -1.16 10.40 32.43
C ALA A 302 -2.21 11.37 31.88
N TYR A 303 -3.33 11.52 32.58
CA TYR A 303 -4.32 12.54 32.23
C TYR A 303 -3.75 13.93 32.46
N VAL A 304 -3.65 14.72 31.38
CA VAL A 304 -3.30 16.13 31.42
C VAL A 304 -4.50 16.90 30.91
N SER A 305 -4.94 17.93 31.65
CA SER A 305 -6.03 18.80 31.21
C SER A 305 -5.63 19.46 29.88
N PRO A 306 -6.35 19.21 28.78
CA PRO A 306 -5.94 19.73 27.48
C PRO A 306 -6.05 21.25 27.41
N THR A 307 -5.02 21.91 26.87
CA THR A 307 -5.10 23.34 26.54
C THR A 307 -5.61 23.53 25.10
N ALA A 308 -6.68 24.29 24.95
CA ALA A 308 -7.23 24.60 23.63
C ALA A 308 -6.33 25.65 22.95
N SER A 309 -5.49 25.23 22.01
CA SER A 309 -4.76 26.13 21.11
C SER A 309 -5.25 25.96 19.67
N ASP A 310 -5.40 27.06 18.94
CA ASP A 310 -5.72 27.07 17.51
C ASP A 310 -4.47 27.23 16.61
N ILE A 311 -3.29 27.19 17.22
CA ILE A 311 -2.00 27.22 16.54
C ILE A 311 -1.13 26.06 17.01
N CYS A 312 -0.14 25.71 16.20
CA CYS A 312 0.92 24.80 16.65
C CYS A 312 1.77 25.52 17.69
N ASN A 313 1.95 24.89 18.85
CA ASN A 313 2.76 25.44 19.94
C ASN A 313 4.17 24.83 19.93
N SER A 314 5.07 25.46 20.67
CA SER A 314 6.41 24.91 20.97
C SER A 314 6.42 23.98 22.19
N GLN A 315 5.33 23.90 22.94
CA GLN A 315 5.18 23.13 24.18
C GLN A 315 3.78 22.51 24.27
N GLY A 316 3.65 21.37 24.94
CA GLY A 316 2.41 20.63 25.15
C GLY A 316 2.63 19.12 25.35
N ALA A 317 1.58 18.42 25.79
CA ALA A 317 1.56 17.01 26.15
C ALA A 317 1.14 16.08 24.98
N ASN A 318 0.60 16.63 23.89
CA ASN A 318 0.20 15.88 22.68
C ASN A 318 0.67 16.64 21.43
N GLY A 319 0.97 15.92 20.35
CA GLY A 319 1.37 16.55 19.10
C GLY A 319 1.44 15.58 17.93
N VAL A 320 1.50 16.18 16.75
CA VAL A 320 1.81 15.50 15.49
C VAL A 320 3.28 15.76 15.17
N PHE A 321 4.03 14.70 14.87
CA PHE A 321 5.44 14.78 14.52
C PHE A 321 5.67 14.10 13.18
N LEU A 322 6.37 14.77 12.28
CA LEU A 322 6.91 14.09 11.12
C LEU A 322 8.18 13.39 11.59
N THR A 323 8.32 12.09 11.36
CA THR A 323 9.49 11.33 11.77
C THR A 323 10.03 10.50 10.61
N SER A 324 11.34 10.24 10.63
CA SER A 324 11.97 9.30 9.71
C SER A 324 11.62 7.86 10.11
N LEU A 325 11.32 7.05 9.10
CA LEU A 325 11.20 5.60 9.22
C LEU A 325 12.59 4.91 9.18
N ASN A 326 13.67 5.65 8.85
CA ASN A 326 15.03 5.13 8.58
C ASN A 326 16.13 5.76 9.47
N GLY A 327 15.96 5.81 10.79
CA GLY A 327 16.95 6.38 11.73
C GLY A 327 18.26 5.59 11.86
N SER A 328 19.41 6.27 11.91
CA SER A 328 20.76 5.64 11.86
C SER A 328 21.35 5.16 13.20
N ASN A 329 20.62 5.25 14.31
CA ASN A 329 21.14 4.91 15.65
C ASN A 329 20.71 3.53 16.19
N ASN A 330 20.00 2.74 15.39
CA ASN A 330 19.41 1.49 15.85
C ASN A 330 20.32 0.28 15.65
N ASN A 331 21.46 0.32 16.33
CA ASN A 331 22.20 -0.89 16.66
C ASN A 331 21.50 -1.60 17.83
N ASN A 332 20.98 -2.79 17.56
CA ASN A 332 20.43 -3.78 18.50
C ASN A 332 18.94 -3.70 18.83
N VAL A 333 18.05 -4.15 17.92
CA VAL A 333 17.01 -5.17 18.22
C VAL A 333 16.67 -5.88 16.90
N GLY A 334 16.69 -7.20 16.86
CA GLY A 334 16.28 -7.98 15.70
C GLY A 334 14.78 -7.86 15.44
N VAL A 335 14.36 -6.89 14.62
CA VAL A 335 12.96 -6.72 14.22
C VAL A 335 12.62 -7.71 13.11
N LYS A 336 11.55 -8.49 13.32
CA LYS A 336 11.00 -9.43 12.32
C LYS A 336 10.15 -8.67 11.32
N ALA A 337 10.49 -8.77 10.05
CA ALA A 337 9.63 -8.29 8.97
C ALA A 337 8.72 -9.42 8.47
N PHE A 338 7.48 -9.07 8.13
CA PHE A 338 6.50 -9.98 7.55
C PHE A 338 6.26 -9.61 6.09
N ALA A 339 6.19 -10.62 5.23
CA ALA A 339 5.76 -10.46 3.85
C ALA A 339 4.41 -11.17 3.69
N ILE A 340 3.52 -10.57 2.91
CA ILE A 340 2.31 -11.25 2.44
C ILE A 340 2.71 -11.98 1.15
N ASP A 341 2.61 -13.31 1.14
CA ASP A 341 2.84 -14.12 -0.06
C ASP A 341 1.75 -13.84 -1.09
N THR A 342 1.85 -12.77 -1.88
CA THR A 342 0.87 -12.39 -2.90
C THR A 342 1.14 -13.05 -4.25
N TYR A 343 0.19 -13.04 -5.18
CA TYR A 343 0.37 -13.56 -6.54
C TYR A 343 1.60 -12.99 -7.27
N SER A 344 1.84 -11.70 -7.06
CA SER A 344 2.99 -10.98 -7.59
C SER A 344 4.31 -11.30 -6.87
N SER A 345 4.26 -12.05 -5.75
CA SER A 345 5.42 -12.50 -5.01
C SER A 345 6.29 -13.43 -5.86
N ARG A 346 7.58 -13.31 -5.66
CA ARG A 346 8.61 -14.13 -6.31
C ARG A 346 8.48 -15.59 -5.80
N SER A 347 7.79 -16.46 -6.53
CA SER A 347 7.79 -17.89 -6.21
C SER A 347 9.19 -18.50 -6.34
N GLY A 348 9.76 -19.00 -5.23
CA GLY A 348 10.77 -20.07 -5.26
C GLY A 348 12.25 -19.71 -5.08
N GLY A 349 12.64 -18.47 -4.80
CA GLY A 349 14.05 -18.08 -4.60
C GLY A 349 14.41 -17.78 -3.14
N THR A 350 15.55 -18.29 -2.67
CA THR A 350 16.23 -17.69 -1.51
C THR A 350 16.49 -16.21 -1.78
N LEU A 351 16.23 -15.36 -0.78
CA LEU A 351 16.42 -13.92 -0.87
C LEU A 351 17.82 -13.59 -1.43
N PRO A 352 17.95 -12.81 -2.51
CA PRO A 352 19.25 -12.33 -2.93
C PRO A 352 19.87 -11.49 -1.79
N PRO A 353 21.21 -11.54 -1.62
CA PRO A 353 21.89 -10.69 -0.67
C PRO A 353 21.51 -9.24 -0.92
N ILE A 354 21.09 -8.54 0.14
CA ILE A 354 20.77 -7.12 0.06
C ILE A 354 22.04 -6.39 -0.39
N PRO A 355 22.05 -5.69 -1.55
CA PRO A 355 23.15 -4.79 -1.88
C PRO A 355 23.29 -3.80 -0.73
N LYS A 356 24.51 -3.63 -0.22
CA LYS A 356 24.80 -2.64 0.82
C LYS A 356 24.23 -1.30 0.36
N PRO A 357 23.27 -0.69 1.07
CA PRO A 357 22.79 0.63 0.71
C PRO A 357 24.01 1.56 0.70
N ASN A 358 24.10 2.43 -0.30
CA ASN A 358 24.84 3.67 -0.09
C ASN A 358 24.24 4.33 1.16
N PRO A 359 25.05 4.94 2.04
CA PRO A 359 24.51 5.61 3.22
C PRO A 359 23.43 6.58 2.76
N ALA A 360 22.17 6.25 3.08
CA ALA A 360 21.06 7.14 2.81
C ALA A 360 21.38 8.44 3.55
N VAL A 361 21.30 9.57 2.85
CA VAL A 361 21.25 10.86 3.51
C VAL A 361 20.07 10.77 4.47
N GLN A 362 20.33 10.90 5.77
CA GLN A 362 19.26 10.85 6.78
C GLN A 362 18.17 11.85 6.37
N PRO A 363 16.90 11.42 6.23
CA PRO A 363 15.80 12.37 6.15
C PRO A 363 15.79 13.16 7.46
N LYS A 364 16.05 14.48 7.36
CA LYS A 364 15.85 15.39 8.49
C LYS A 364 14.36 15.54 8.68
N SER A 365 13.85 15.15 9.84
CA SER A 365 12.47 15.40 10.20
C SER A 365 12.41 15.94 11.62
N SER A 366 12.49 17.26 11.75
CA SER A 366 12.37 18.02 13.00
C SER A 366 11.01 18.71 13.16
N GLU A 367 10.09 18.50 12.22
CA GLU A 367 8.83 19.23 12.17
C GLU A 367 7.82 18.63 13.14
N SER A 368 7.21 19.51 13.94
CA SER A 368 6.20 19.15 14.93
C SER A 368 5.10 20.21 14.97
N CYS A 369 3.89 19.75 15.23
CA CYS A 369 2.79 20.60 15.64
C CYS A 369 2.27 20.09 16.98
N ILE A 370 2.60 20.81 18.04
CA ILE A 370 2.23 20.43 19.40
C ILE A 370 0.91 21.10 19.75
N ASN A 371 -0.04 20.28 20.21
CA ASN A 371 -1.36 20.68 20.66
C ASN A 371 -1.94 19.58 21.55
N ASP A 372 -2.38 19.94 22.75
CA ASP A 372 -2.87 18.97 23.74
C ASP A 372 -4.17 18.25 23.34
N ASN A 373 -4.80 18.66 22.23
CA ASN A 373 -6.13 18.23 21.81
C ASN A 373 -6.19 17.44 20.50
N PHE A 374 -5.08 17.02 19.90
CA PHE A 374 -5.15 16.16 18.70
C PHE A 374 -5.61 14.73 19.04
N ALA A 375 -6.58 14.24 18.27
CA ALA A 375 -7.08 12.86 18.39
C ALA A 375 -6.54 11.94 17.29
N ALA A 376 -6.44 12.45 16.07
CA ALA A 376 -5.97 11.70 14.90
C ALA A 376 -5.57 12.63 13.76
N VAL A 377 -4.82 12.10 12.80
CA VAL A 377 -4.50 12.71 11.51
C VAL A 377 -4.85 11.80 10.34
N ILE A 378 -5.22 12.39 9.23
CA ILE A 378 -5.55 11.74 7.96
C ILE A 378 -4.77 12.47 6.87
N PRO A 379 -3.70 11.87 6.32
CA PRO A 379 -2.92 12.51 5.28
C PRO A 379 -3.69 12.59 3.97
N LEU A 380 -3.59 13.76 3.34
CA LEU A 380 -3.98 14.00 1.95
C LEU A 380 -2.67 14.04 1.14
N LEU A 381 -2.26 12.83 0.77
CA LEU A 381 -0.96 12.54 0.18
C LEU A 381 -0.69 13.32 -1.13
N GLN A 382 -1.67 13.47 -2.03
CA GLN A 382 -1.53 14.22 -3.28
C GLN A 382 -1.58 15.74 -3.07
N SER A 383 -2.38 16.23 -2.13
CA SER A 383 -2.60 17.67 -1.93
C SER A 383 -1.53 18.33 -1.05
N GLY A 384 -0.59 17.55 -0.51
CA GLY A 384 0.44 18.04 0.39
C GLY A 384 -0.13 18.61 1.69
N SER A 385 -1.27 18.09 2.15
CA SER A 385 -1.95 18.52 3.37
C SER A 385 -2.28 17.34 4.29
N LEU A 386 -2.63 17.64 5.53
CA LEU A 386 -3.16 16.69 6.51
C LEU A 386 -4.47 17.24 7.03
N LEU A 387 -5.45 16.36 7.25
CA LEU A 387 -6.60 16.67 8.09
C LEU A 387 -6.29 16.19 9.51
N ALA A 388 -6.45 17.04 10.51
CA ALA A 388 -6.31 16.68 11.91
C ALA A 388 -7.66 16.78 12.61
N ILE A 389 -8.04 15.74 13.35
CA ILE A 389 -9.18 15.78 14.26
C ILE A 389 -8.67 16.36 15.57
N LYS A 390 -9.24 17.49 15.96
CA LYS A 390 -8.91 18.23 17.18
C LYS A 390 -10.13 18.31 18.08
N ASN A 391 -9.94 18.09 19.38
CA ASN A 391 -10.96 18.32 20.40
C ASN A 391 -11.06 19.82 20.70
N THR A 392 -12.28 20.37 20.80
CA THR A 392 -12.50 21.82 21.02
C THR A 392 -12.60 22.21 22.49
N GLY A 393 -12.44 21.28 23.43
CA GLY A 393 -12.52 21.56 24.86
C GLY A 393 -11.71 20.58 25.70
N SER A 394 -11.60 20.88 26.99
CA SER A 394 -10.77 20.14 27.95
C SER A 394 -11.34 18.79 28.40
N SER A 395 -12.54 18.42 27.95
CA SER A 395 -13.16 17.13 28.29
C SER A 395 -13.03 16.13 27.14
N LEU A 396 -12.96 14.84 27.49
CA LEU A 396 -13.02 13.72 26.54
C LEU A 396 -14.35 13.66 25.75
N TYR A 397 -15.36 14.44 26.17
CA TYR A 397 -16.67 14.56 25.55
C TYR A 397 -16.86 15.89 24.81
N SER A 398 -15.79 16.66 24.63
CA SER A 398 -15.86 17.92 23.90
C SER A 398 -16.20 17.68 22.43
N GLN A 399 -16.81 18.69 21.82
CA GLN A 399 -17.02 18.68 20.37
C GLN A 399 -15.67 18.55 19.67
N GLN A 400 -15.68 17.93 18.49
CA GLN A 400 -14.48 17.81 17.67
C GLN A 400 -14.57 18.77 16.51
N GLU A 401 -13.43 19.13 15.95
CA GLU A 401 -13.32 19.84 14.69
C GLU A 401 -12.25 19.19 13.81
N LEU A 402 -12.40 19.36 12.50
CA LEU A 402 -11.33 19.11 11.55
C LEU A 402 -10.55 20.39 11.32
N LYS A 403 -9.21 20.28 11.36
CA LYS A 403 -8.25 21.32 10.97
C LYS A 403 -7.41 20.84 9.81
N SER A 404 -6.92 21.75 8.98
CA SER A 404 -5.94 21.43 7.93
C SER A 404 -4.54 21.79 8.39
N LEU A 405 -3.57 20.89 8.22
CA LEU A 405 -2.14 21.15 8.43
C LEU A 405 -1.40 21.01 7.09
N SER A 406 -0.27 21.69 6.94
CA SER A 406 0.66 21.40 5.82
C SER A 406 1.36 20.05 6.04
N ALA A 407 1.49 19.23 5.00
CA ALA A 407 2.06 17.89 5.12
C ALA A 407 3.57 17.87 5.42
N ASN A 408 4.29 18.92 5.05
CA ASN A 408 5.75 18.99 5.18
C ASN A 408 6.22 19.72 6.43
N LYS A 409 5.52 20.79 6.85
CA LYS A 409 5.89 21.61 8.01
C LYS A 409 4.98 21.41 9.21
N LEU A 410 3.85 20.73 9.03
CA LEU A 410 2.80 20.59 10.03
C LEU A 410 2.16 21.92 10.47
N ASP A 411 2.37 23.01 9.72
CA ASP A 411 1.71 24.30 9.97
C ASP A 411 0.18 24.18 9.94
N MET A 412 -0.49 24.48 11.05
CA MET A 412 -1.95 24.50 11.15
C MET A 412 -2.53 25.72 10.43
N LYS A 413 -3.45 25.46 9.50
CA LYS A 413 -4.18 26.50 8.75
C LYS A 413 -5.38 27.00 9.56
N SER A 414 -5.90 28.17 9.19
CA SER A 414 -7.04 28.81 9.84
C SER A 414 -8.38 28.12 9.58
N TRP A 415 -8.48 27.31 8.52
CA TRP A 415 -9.73 26.62 8.18
C TRP A 415 -10.07 25.55 9.22
N SER A 416 -11.33 25.55 9.65
CA SER A 416 -11.88 24.50 10.50
C SER A 416 -13.27 24.08 10.06
N HIS A 417 -13.63 22.84 10.40
CA HIS A 417 -14.97 22.30 10.20
C HIS A 417 -15.46 21.59 11.45
N ALA A 418 -16.58 22.06 12.01
CA ALA A 418 -17.13 21.50 13.23
C ALA A 418 -17.68 20.08 12.99
N LEU A 419 -17.23 19.11 13.79
CA LEU A 419 -17.70 17.73 13.75
C LEU A 419 -18.87 17.55 14.73
N LYS A 420 -19.86 16.76 14.30
CA LYS A 420 -21.12 16.56 15.01
C LYS A 420 -21.17 15.28 15.85
N ALA A 421 -20.03 14.60 16.02
CA ALA A 421 -19.86 13.38 16.82
C ALA A 421 -18.43 13.31 17.41
N SER A 422 -18.23 12.51 18.47
CA SER A 422 -16.92 12.26 19.12
C SER A 422 -16.05 11.25 18.40
N SER A 423 -16.61 10.49 17.47
CA SER A 423 -15.89 9.45 16.73
C SER A 423 -16.39 9.40 15.28
N PRO A 424 -16.23 10.50 14.52
CA PRO A 424 -16.60 10.51 13.11
C PRO A 424 -15.66 9.60 12.31
N GLN A 425 -16.19 9.04 11.22
CA GLN A 425 -15.34 8.43 10.19
C GLN A 425 -15.08 9.49 9.13
N VAL A 426 -13.81 9.80 8.88
CA VAL A 426 -13.39 10.78 7.87
C VAL A 426 -12.63 10.06 6.78
N MET A 427 -13.14 10.14 5.55
CA MET A 427 -12.69 9.35 4.41
C MET A 427 -12.47 10.30 3.22
N PRO A 428 -11.21 10.60 2.87
CA PRO A 428 -10.90 11.40 1.68
C PRO A 428 -11.46 10.75 0.41
N SER A 429 -11.80 11.58 -0.59
CA SER A 429 -12.05 11.12 -1.95
C SER A 429 -10.79 10.51 -2.55
N TYR A 430 -10.98 9.76 -3.63
CA TYR A 430 -9.90 9.09 -4.34
C TYR A 430 -8.84 10.07 -4.90
N ASP A 431 -9.25 11.31 -5.22
CA ASP A 431 -8.40 12.43 -5.64
C ASP A 431 -8.08 13.44 -4.52
N GLU A 432 -8.53 13.14 -3.29
CA GLU A 432 -8.30 13.90 -2.07
C GLU A 432 -8.79 15.37 -2.10
N SER A 433 -9.58 15.76 -3.11
CA SER A 433 -10.20 17.09 -3.23
C SER A 433 -11.41 17.25 -2.30
N GLU A 434 -12.01 16.14 -1.90
CA GLU A 434 -13.17 16.08 -1.02
C GLU A 434 -12.90 15.14 0.15
N ALA A 435 -13.63 15.31 1.24
CA ALA A 435 -13.66 14.34 2.33
C ALA A 435 -15.10 14.07 2.74
N LEU A 436 -15.44 12.79 2.84
CA LEU A 436 -16.70 12.32 3.35
C LEU A 436 -16.58 12.10 4.86
N ILE A 437 -17.53 12.64 5.61
CA ILE A 437 -17.61 12.53 7.06
C ILE A 437 -18.89 11.78 7.42
N VAL A 438 -18.77 10.61 8.05
CA VAL A 438 -19.90 9.82 8.54
C VAL A 438 -19.99 9.97 10.06
N TYR A 439 -21.17 10.36 10.55
CA TYR A 439 -21.40 10.56 11.98
C TYR A 439 -22.00 9.30 12.62
N LYS A 440 -21.21 8.65 13.47
CA LYS A 440 -21.68 7.55 14.34
C LYS A 440 -21.92 8.13 15.73
N ASN A 441 -23.09 7.84 16.32
CA ASN A 441 -23.50 8.28 17.67
C ASN A 441 -23.44 9.79 17.88
N TYR A 442 -24.56 10.46 17.60
CA TYR A 442 -24.68 11.91 17.67
C TYR A 442 -24.62 12.48 19.08
N PHE A 443 -23.89 13.59 19.24
CA PHE A 443 -24.03 14.46 20.43
C PHE A 443 -25.24 15.39 20.36
N SER A 444 -25.81 15.60 19.18
CA SER A 444 -26.89 16.56 18.94
C SER A 444 -28.08 15.87 18.28
N ASN A 445 -29.29 16.40 18.48
CA ASN A 445 -30.53 15.94 17.84
C ASN A 445 -30.54 16.15 16.30
N SER A 446 -29.39 16.10 15.62
CA SER A 446 -29.26 16.25 14.18
C SER A 446 -29.52 14.92 13.48
N ASN A 447 -30.48 14.88 12.56
CA ASN A 447 -30.74 13.76 11.66
C ASN A 447 -29.66 13.58 10.56
N LEU A 448 -28.45 14.10 10.76
CA LEU A 448 -27.45 14.19 9.68
C LEU A 448 -26.53 12.96 9.62
N ALA A 449 -26.83 12.00 8.74
CA ALA A 449 -26.04 10.78 8.57
C ALA A 449 -24.57 11.01 8.18
N ALA A 450 -24.34 11.85 7.18
CA ALA A 450 -23.01 12.16 6.69
C ALA A 450 -23.00 13.49 5.93
N GLU A 451 -21.82 14.02 5.68
CA GLU A 451 -21.62 15.18 4.80
C GLU A 451 -20.30 15.07 4.02
N ILE A 452 -20.24 15.77 2.89
CA ILE A 452 -19.04 15.91 2.07
C ILE A 452 -18.54 17.33 2.21
N ILE A 453 -17.25 17.47 2.49
CA ILE A 453 -16.55 18.75 2.59
C ILE A 453 -15.49 18.87 1.50
N ASP A 454 -15.15 20.10 1.12
CA ASP A 454 -13.98 20.43 0.31
C ASP A 454 -12.72 20.42 1.19
N THR A 455 -11.66 19.70 0.80
CA THR A 455 -10.46 19.56 1.65
C THR A 455 -9.56 20.78 1.67
N SER A 456 -9.70 21.70 0.70
CA SER A 456 -8.87 22.90 0.58
C SER A 456 -9.27 24.01 1.56
N ASN A 457 -10.57 24.11 1.85
CA ASN A 457 -11.16 25.16 2.69
C ASN A 457 -12.07 24.63 3.82
N LEU A 458 -12.27 23.31 3.88
CA LEU A 458 -13.11 22.60 4.85
C LEU A 458 -14.59 23.03 4.84
N SER A 459 -15.08 23.63 3.75
CA SER A 459 -16.49 24.02 3.62
C SER A 459 -17.36 22.82 3.26
N THR A 460 -18.60 22.80 3.78
CA THR A 460 -19.58 21.77 3.44
C THR A 460 -20.07 21.94 2.01
N LYS A 461 -19.88 20.90 1.18
CA LYS A 461 -20.39 20.83 -0.19
C LYS A 461 -21.83 20.31 -0.22
N MET A 462 -22.11 19.24 0.53
CA MET A 462 -23.44 18.64 0.58
C MET A 462 -23.62 17.72 1.80
N THR A 463 -24.87 17.47 2.16
CA THR A 463 -25.27 16.53 3.21
C THR A 463 -25.87 15.26 2.61
N ILE A 464 -25.73 14.15 3.32
CA ILE A 464 -26.33 12.86 3.00
C ILE A 464 -27.40 12.57 4.05
N ASP A 465 -28.66 12.58 3.64
CA ASP A 465 -29.80 12.32 4.52
C ASP A 465 -30.26 10.86 4.40
N LYS A 466 -29.42 9.95 4.89
CA LYS A 466 -29.65 8.50 4.93
C LYS A 466 -29.45 8.01 6.36
N LEU A 467 -30.46 8.17 7.21
CA LEU A 467 -30.39 7.86 8.65
C LEU A 467 -29.90 6.45 8.99
N ASN A 468 -30.04 5.52 8.05
CA ASN A 468 -29.71 4.11 8.18
C ASN A 468 -28.29 3.79 7.63
N LEU A 469 -27.48 4.83 7.38
CA LEU A 469 -26.10 4.74 6.92
C LEU A 469 -25.17 4.22 8.02
N LYS A 470 -24.39 3.19 7.72
CA LYS A 470 -23.35 2.65 8.60
C LYS A 470 -21.96 3.18 8.26
N THR A 471 -21.67 3.30 6.97
CA THR A 471 -20.37 3.77 6.44
C THR A 471 -20.53 4.08 4.96
N ALA A 472 -19.61 4.82 4.35
CA ALA A 472 -19.67 5.14 2.93
C ALA A 472 -18.30 5.58 2.41
N ASN A 473 -18.11 5.53 1.09
CA ASN A 473 -16.91 6.05 0.43
C ASN A 473 -17.31 6.81 -0.84
N ILE A 474 -16.56 7.87 -1.18
CA ILE A 474 -16.64 8.49 -2.50
C ILE A 474 -15.87 7.58 -3.48
N VAL A 475 -16.51 7.24 -4.59
CA VAL A 475 -15.96 6.34 -5.61
C VAL A 475 -15.92 7.03 -6.98
N VAL A 476 -15.33 6.37 -7.98
CA VAL A 476 -15.15 6.93 -9.33
C VAL A 476 -16.47 7.36 -9.98
N ASN A 477 -16.37 8.22 -11.02
CA ASN A 477 -17.52 8.71 -11.81
C ASN A 477 -18.51 9.57 -11.01
N GLN A 478 -18.04 10.35 -10.04
CA GLN A 478 -18.86 11.21 -9.17
C GLN A 478 -19.97 10.40 -8.48
N GLN A 479 -19.63 9.27 -7.87
CA GLN A 479 -20.56 8.43 -7.14
C GLN A 479 -20.14 8.30 -5.68
N ILE A 480 -21.08 7.90 -4.82
CA ILE A 480 -20.85 7.56 -3.43
C ILE A 480 -21.37 6.13 -3.23
N LEU A 481 -20.54 5.28 -2.65
CA LEU A 481 -20.91 3.93 -2.25
C LEU A 481 -21.37 3.97 -0.79
N LEU A 482 -22.65 3.74 -0.55
CA LEU A 482 -23.27 3.74 0.77
C LEU A 482 -23.40 2.31 1.31
N GLY A 483 -22.90 2.05 2.50
CA GLY A 483 -23.17 0.84 3.28
C GLY A 483 -24.28 1.10 4.28
N LEU A 484 -25.42 0.44 4.09
CA LEU A 484 -26.62 0.64 4.90
C LEU A 484 -26.81 -0.48 5.92
N ASP A 485 -27.45 -0.15 7.05
CA ASP A 485 -27.83 -1.11 8.10
C ASP A 485 -28.85 -2.17 7.65
N SER A 486 -29.51 -1.95 6.51
CA SER A 486 -30.48 -2.84 5.91
C SER A 486 -29.85 -3.97 5.09
N ASN A 487 -28.58 -4.29 5.35
CA ASN A 487 -27.77 -5.26 4.59
C ASN A 487 -27.74 -4.95 3.08
N LYS A 488 -27.61 -3.66 2.74
CA LYS A 488 -27.54 -3.18 1.36
C LYS A 488 -26.35 -2.27 1.15
N VAL A 489 -25.79 -2.37 -0.04
CA VAL A 489 -24.84 -1.41 -0.59
C VAL A 489 -25.55 -0.66 -1.71
N GLU A 490 -25.53 0.68 -1.70
CA GLU A 490 -26.14 1.53 -2.72
C GLU A 490 -25.09 2.43 -3.37
N TRP A 491 -25.04 2.46 -4.70
CA TRP A 491 -24.34 3.52 -5.43
C TRP A 491 -25.29 4.69 -5.62
N VAL A 492 -24.89 5.88 -5.20
CA VAL A 492 -25.65 7.12 -5.40
C VAL A 492 -24.81 8.17 -6.11
N SER A 493 -25.44 9.13 -6.78
CA SER A 493 -24.72 10.27 -7.35
C SER A 493 -24.10 11.16 -6.26
N ASN A 494 -22.84 11.58 -6.43
CA ASN A 494 -22.18 12.62 -5.62
C ASN A 494 -22.69 14.01 -6.02
N SER A 495 -23.96 14.29 -5.70
CA SER A 495 -24.61 15.57 -5.96
C SER A 495 -25.64 15.86 -4.88
N ILE A 496 -26.01 17.14 -4.72
CA ILE A 496 -26.98 17.61 -3.72
C ILE A 496 -28.30 16.83 -3.81
N GLN A 497 -28.75 16.48 -5.02
CA GLN A 497 -29.90 15.62 -5.25
C GLN A 497 -29.43 14.20 -5.55
N GLN A 498 -29.27 13.40 -4.49
CA GLN A 498 -28.79 12.03 -4.60
C GLN A 498 -29.79 11.15 -5.37
N THR A 499 -29.33 10.56 -6.47
CA THR A 499 -30.06 9.55 -7.23
C THR A 499 -29.43 8.19 -6.99
N VAL A 500 -30.26 7.16 -6.77
CA VAL A 500 -29.77 5.77 -6.66
C VAL A 500 -29.43 5.28 -8.06
N LEU A 501 -28.21 4.80 -8.23
CA LEU A 501 -27.64 4.38 -9.50
C LEU A 501 -27.48 2.86 -9.60
N GLY A 502 -27.48 2.16 -8.47
CA GLY A 502 -27.41 0.71 -8.38
C GLY A 502 -27.47 0.25 -6.93
N GLU A 503 -27.78 -1.02 -6.71
CA GLU A 503 -27.81 -1.63 -5.39
C GLU A 503 -27.26 -3.06 -5.42
N LEU A 504 -26.70 -3.49 -4.29
CA LEU A 504 -26.25 -4.86 -4.04
C LEU A 504 -26.73 -5.28 -2.64
N VAL A 505 -27.45 -6.40 -2.58
CA VAL A 505 -27.84 -7.02 -1.30
C VAL A 505 -26.68 -7.84 -0.77
N VAL A 506 -26.32 -7.63 0.49
CA VAL A 506 -25.30 -8.41 1.20
C VAL A 506 -25.95 -9.33 2.24
N ASP A 507 -25.21 -10.33 2.67
CA ASP A 507 -25.72 -11.44 3.48
C ASP A 507 -25.87 -11.14 4.98
N ALA A 508 -25.20 -10.11 5.47
CA ALA A 508 -25.23 -9.70 6.88
C ALA A 508 -24.87 -8.22 7.02
N GLU A 509 -24.88 -7.74 8.26
CA GLU A 509 -24.56 -6.35 8.60
C GLU A 509 -23.16 -5.97 8.09
N ILE A 510 -23.07 -4.79 7.45
CA ILE A 510 -21.84 -4.25 6.92
C ILE A 510 -20.96 -3.73 8.06
N SER A 511 -19.74 -4.24 8.16
CA SER A 511 -18.77 -3.85 9.19
C SER A 511 -17.80 -2.78 8.70
N LYS A 512 -17.28 -2.90 7.47
CA LYS A 512 -16.36 -1.93 6.85
C LYS A 512 -16.58 -1.84 5.34
N ILE A 513 -16.27 -0.67 4.79
CA ILE A 513 -16.07 -0.42 3.37
C ILE A 513 -14.69 0.22 3.21
N ALA A 514 -13.96 -0.22 2.18
CA ALA A 514 -12.73 0.43 1.73
C ALA A 514 -12.76 0.50 0.20
N THR A 515 -12.08 1.48 -0.37
CA THR A 515 -12.09 1.75 -1.81
C THR A 515 -10.66 1.93 -2.31
N SER A 516 -10.38 1.43 -3.52
CA SER A 516 -9.12 1.64 -4.21
C SER A 516 -8.87 3.13 -4.44
N ARG A 517 -7.60 3.49 -4.58
CA ARG A 517 -7.23 4.89 -4.76
C ARG A 517 -7.70 5.52 -6.07
N ASP A 518 -8.01 4.73 -7.09
CA ASP A 518 -8.63 5.23 -8.32
C ASP A 518 -10.17 5.24 -8.23
N GLY A 519 -10.74 4.86 -7.09
CA GLY A 519 -12.16 4.79 -6.85
C GLY A 519 -12.87 3.66 -7.61
N LYS A 520 -12.17 2.86 -8.42
CA LYS A 520 -12.80 1.87 -9.32
C LYS A 520 -13.21 0.58 -8.64
N THR A 521 -12.54 0.21 -7.57
CA THR A 521 -12.84 -1.03 -6.85
C THR A 521 -13.15 -0.73 -5.40
N SER A 522 -14.15 -1.39 -4.83
CA SER A 522 -14.40 -1.34 -3.39
C SER A 522 -14.48 -2.75 -2.80
N ALA A 523 -14.13 -2.84 -1.52
CA ALA A 523 -14.27 -4.02 -0.70
C ALA A 523 -15.28 -3.72 0.42
N ILE A 524 -16.24 -4.62 0.60
CA ILE A 524 -17.26 -4.54 1.65
C ILE A 524 -17.16 -5.80 2.50
N THR A 525 -17.00 -5.64 3.80
CA THR A 525 -16.99 -6.78 4.73
C THR A 525 -18.29 -6.82 5.50
N THR A 526 -18.87 -7.99 5.61
CA THR A 526 -19.98 -8.29 6.52
C THR A 526 -19.47 -9.13 7.70
N ALA A 527 -20.38 -9.62 8.53
CA ALA A 527 -20.01 -10.62 9.54
C ALA A 527 -19.42 -11.90 8.92
N ASN A 528 -19.85 -12.29 7.72
CA ASN A 528 -19.55 -13.62 7.18
C ASN A 528 -18.81 -13.60 5.84
N SER A 529 -18.81 -12.47 5.13
CA SER A 529 -18.36 -12.40 3.74
C SER A 529 -17.59 -11.13 3.42
N LEU A 530 -16.65 -11.24 2.50
CA LEU A 530 -16.02 -10.14 1.78
C LEU A 530 -16.62 -10.07 0.39
N TYR A 531 -17.09 -8.88 0.01
CA TYR A 531 -17.54 -8.56 -1.34
C TYR A 531 -16.53 -7.63 -1.99
N ILE A 532 -16.10 -7.95 -3.20
CA ILE A 532 -15.27 -7.08 -4.04
C ILE A 532 -16.15 -6.62 -5.20
N VAL A 533 -16.28 -5.32 -5.40
CA VAL A 533 -17.18 -4.74 -6.40
C VAL A 533 -16.43 -3.78 -7.32
N ASP A 534 -16.86 -3.74 -8.58
CA ASP A 534 -16.42 -2.73 -9.54
C ASP A 534 -17.41 -1.56 -9.51
N ASN A 535 -16.92 -0.36 -9.20
CA ASN A 535 -17.72 0.85 -9.08
C ASN A 535 -18.03 1.50 -10.42
N GLN A 536 -17.29 1.18 -11.49
CA GLN A 536 -17.58 1.69 -12.82
C GLN A 536 -18.79 0.99 -13.41
N THR A 537 -18.83 -0.35 -13.31
CA THR A 537 -19.92 -1.18 -13.83
C THR A 537 -20.99 -1.50 -12.79
N ARG A 538 -20.73 -1.24 -11.49
CA ARG A 538 -21.60 -1.56 -10.35
C ARG A 538 -21.90 -3.05 -10.23
N THR A 539 -20.89 -3.87 -10.51
CA THR A 539 -21.01 -5.33 -10.53
C THR A 539 -20.20 -5.96 -9.41
N LEU A 540 -20.70 -7.08 -8.88
CA LEU A 540 -19.94 -7.94 -8.00
C LEU A 540 -18.81 -8.61 -8.78
N LEU A 541 -17.56 -8.38 -8.38
CA LEU A 541 -16.39 -9.07 -8.91
C LEU A 541 -16.17 -10.40 -8.19
N ALA A 542 -16.28 -10.39 -6.86
CA ALA A 542 -16.08 -11.59 -6.06
C ALA A 542 -16.83 -11.54 -4.73
N LYS A 543 -17.21 -12.73 -4.24
CA LYS A 543 -17.70 -12.94 -2.87
C LYS A 543 -16.92 -14.08 -2.23
N GLU A 544 -16.26 -13.79 -1.12
CA GLU A 544 -15.43 -14.73 -0.37
C GLU A 544 -15.92 -14.88 1.06
N SER A 545 -15.95 -16.11 1.57
CA SER A 545 -16.32 -16.37 2.96
C SER A 545 -15.20 -15.95 3.91
N LEU A 546 -15.54 -15.17 4.93
CA LEU A 546 -14.65 -14.77 6.00
C LEU A 546 -14.74 -15.77 7.16
N SER A 547 -13.58 -16.14 7.70
CA SER A 547 -13.47 -17.01 8.89
C SER A 547 -13.53 -16.22 10.20
N SER A 548 -13.46 -14.89 10.16
CA SER A 548 -13.49 -14.04 11.35
C SER A 548 -14.28 -12.75 11.15
N ASN A 549 -15.06 -12.37 12.16
CA ASN A 549 -15.77 -11.09 12.23
C ASN A 549 -14.83 -9.95 12.71
N GLY A 550 -13.52 -10.21 12.80
CA GLY A 550 -12.53 -9.40 13.52
C GLY A 550 -11.57 -8.63 12.63
N ILE A 551 -11.99 -8.23 11.42
CA ILE A 551 -11.17 -7.38 10.54
C ILE A 551 -10.93 -6.04 11.25
N LYS A 552 -9.67 -5.78 11.60
CA LYS A 552 -9.22 -4.51 12.18
C LYS A 552 -9.10 -3.42 11.11
N SER A 553 -8.52 -3.76 9.98
CA SER A 553 -8.25 -2.83 8.88
C SER A 553 -8.49 -3.51 7.54
N LEU A 554 -9.05 -2.74 6.59
CA LEU A 554 -9.38 -3.21 5.25
C LEU A 554 -8.77 -2.22 4.26
N TYR A 555 -7.97 -2.72 3.33
CA TYR A 555 -7.33 -1.93 2.28
C TYR A 555 -7.64 -2.52 0.91
N VAL A 556 -7.81 -1.64 -0.07
CA VAL A 556 -8.08 -2.03 -1.45
C VAL A 556 -7.01 -1.37 -2.31
N LEU A 557 -6.25 -2.22 -3.00
CA LEU A 557 -5.31 -1.83 -4.04
C LEU A 557 -5.97 -2.05 -5.41
N SER A 558 -5.27 -1.69 -6.49
CA SER A 558 -5.81 -1.83 -7.84
C SER A 558 -6.17 -3.28 -8.21
N GLU A 559 -5.42 -4.20 -7.61
CA GLU A 559 -5.33 -5.59 -8.00
C GLU A 559 -5.73 -6.60 -6.91
N LYS A 560 -5.79 -6.14 -5.66
CA LYS A 560 -6.07 -6.98 -4.49
C LYS A 560 -6.73 -6.24 -3.34
N VAL A 561 -7.39 -7.00 -2.48
CA VAL A 561 -7.88 -6.56 -1.18
C VAL A 561 -7.01 -7.17 -0.09
N ILE A 562 -6.69 -6.38 0.94
CA ILE A 562 -5.96 -6.84 2.12
C ILE A 562 -6.84 -6.60 3.34
N ALA A 563 -7.15 -7.68 4.07
CA ALA A 563 -7.91 -7.64 5.31
C ALA A 563 -7.00 -8.06 6.47
N LEU A 564 -6.74 -7.13 7.39
CA LEU A 564 -5.93 -7.40 8.57
C LEU A 564 -6.83 -7.77 9.74
N THR A 565 -6.54 -8.90 10.37
CA THR A 565 -7.21 -9.40 11.57
C THR A 565 -6.34 -9.17 12.81
N SER A 566 -6.78 -9.65 13.98
CA SER A 566 -5.98 -9.60 15.21
C SER A 566 -4.74 -10.49 15.19
N SER A 567 -4.62 -11.42 14.25
CA SER A 567 -3.55 -12.43 14.24
C SER A 567 -2.93 -12.68 12.87
N GLY A 568 -3.32 -11.91 11.85
CA GLY A 568 -2.83 -12.16 10.50
C GLY A 568 -3.36 -11.20 9.45
N ALA A 569 -2.87 -11.40 8.23
CA ALA A 569 -3.24 -10.67 7.04
C ALA A 569 -3.81 -11.65 6.00
N ASP A 570 -5.06 -11.45 5.62
CA ASP A 570 -5.68 -12.13 4.49
C ASP A 570 -5.56 -11.24 3.25
N TYR A 571 -5.27 -11.83 2.10
CA TYR A 571 -5.30 -11.13 0.82
C TYR A 571 -6.18 -11.85 -0.20
N TYR A 572 -6.74 -11.06 -1.10
CA TYR A 572 -7.65 -11.49 -2.15
C TYR A 572 -7.25 -10.80 -3.44
N GLN A 573 -6.41 -11.46 -4.25
CA GLN A 573 -5.95 -10.95 -5.55
C GLN A 573 -7.01 -11.30 -6.60
N PHE A 574 -7.48 -10.30 -7.36
CA PHE A 574 -8.54 -10.50 -8.36
C PHE A 574 -8.20 -9.92 -9.75
N ARG A 575 -7.07 -9.21 -9.88
CA ARG A 575 -6.53 -8.71 -11.16
C ARG A 575 -5.03 -8.96 -11.27
N ASN A 576 -4.44 -8.65 -12.42
CA ASN A 576 -3.01 -8.83 -12.72
C ASN A 576 -2.53 -10.28 -12.51
N ILE A 577 -3.42 -11.26 -12.68
CA ILE A 577 -3.08 -12.68 -12.64
C ILE A 577 -2.60 -13.08 -14.04
N SER A 578 -1.30 -12.90 -14.30
CA SER A 578 -0.72 -13.16 -15.62
C SER A 578 0.63 -13.87 -15.61
N GLY A 579 0.92 -14.58 -16.71
CA GLY A 579 2.17 -15.28 -16.97
C GLY A 579 1.97 -16.72 -17.45
N PRO A 580 3.04 -17.53 -17.54
CA PRO A 580 2.92 -18.91 -18.01
C PRO A 580 2.10 -19.77 -17.04
N ALA A 581 1.36 -20.73 -17.58
CA ALA A 581 0.45 -21.59 -16.82
C ALA A 581 1.10 -22.23 -15.57
N LEU A 582 2.37 -22.65 -15.68
CA LEU A 582 3.09 -23.26 -14.57
C LEU A 582 3.40 -22.26 -13.45
N LYS A 583 3.79 -21.03 -13.79
CA LYS A 583 4.03 -19.95 -12.82
C LYS A 583 2.71 -19.53 -12.16
N VAL A 584 1.70 -19.21 -12.96
CA VAL A 584 0.37 -18.82 -12.47
C VAL A 584 -0.18 -19.93 -11.58
N GLY A 585 -0.08 -21.18 -12.03
CA GLY A 585 -0.57 -22.34 -11.31
C GLY A 585 0.12 -22.55 -9.96
N SER A 586 1.43 -22.34 -9.87
CA SER A 586 2.16 -22.38 -8.59
C SER A 586 1.62 -21.35 -7.59
N GLN A 587 1.20 -20.17 -8.06
CA GLN A 587 0.62 -19.14 -7.20
C GLN A 587 -0.80 -19.46 -6.74
N LEU A 588 -1.61 -20.09 -7.60
CA LEU A 588 -2.97 -20.51 -7.25
C LEU A 588 -3.01 -21.56 -6.14
N VAL A 589 -1.96 -22.36 -5.97
CA VAL A 589 -1.92 -23.38 -4.91
C VAL A 589 -1.64 -22.72 -3.56
N THR A 590 -2.71 -22.43 -2.82
CA THR A 590 -2.69 -21.87 -1.45
C THR A 590 -3.36 -22.81 -0.46
N LYS A 591 -3.11 -22.63 0.84
CA LYS A 591 -3.80 -23.39 1.89
C LYS A 591 -5.31 -23.25 1.80
N GLU A 592 -5.77 -22.06 1.43
CA GLU A 592 -7.18 -21.72 1.29
C GLU A 592 -7.82 -22.43 0.10
N LEU A 593 -7.12 -22.54 -1.03
CA LEU A 593 -7.59 -23.36 -2.16
C LEU A 593 -7.70 -24.84 -1.76
N LEU A 594 -6.68 -25.38 -1.10
CA LEU A 594 -6.69 -26.77 -0.66
C LEU A 594 -7.81 -27.03 0.36
N LYS A 595 -8.04 -26.10 1.28
CA LYS A 595 -9.13 -26.18 2.24
C LYS A 595 -10.50 -26.14 1.56
N LYS A 596 -10.68 -25.24 0.58
CA LYS A 596 -11.91 -25.17 -0.22
C LYS A 596 -12.16 -26.46 -1.01
N TRP A 597 -11.10 -27.11 -1.49
CA TRP A 597 -11.21 -28.40 -2.17
C TRP A 597 -11.58 -29.55 -1.22
N GLU A 598 -10.98 -29.56 -0.01
CA GLU A 598 -11.34 -30.48 1.07
C GLU A 598 -12.82 -30.36 1.46
N ASP A 599 -13.31 -29.12 1.64
CA ASP A 599 -14.69 -28.85 2.07
C ASP A 599 -15.74 -29.30 1.03
N ARG A 600 -15.33 -29.55 -0.22
CA ARG A 600 -16.18 -30.13 -1.28
C ARG A 600 -16.25 -31.65 -1.24
N GLY A 601 -15.44 -32.33 -0.42
CA GLY A 601 -15.50 -33.78 -0.18
C GLY A 601 -14.81 -34.67 -1.23
N ASN A 602 -14.14 -34.09 -2.23
CA ASN A 602 -13.50 -34.80 -3.35
C ASN A 602 -11.96 -34.73 -3.34
N SER A 603 -11.36 -34.45 -2.17
CA SER A 603 -9.92 -34.25 -2.05
C SER A 603 -9.13 -35.55 -1.99
N SER A 604 -7.98 -35.57 -2.66
CA SER A 604 -6.97 -36.64 -2.58
C SER A 604 -5.58 -36.03 -2.41
N TRP A 605 -4.88 -36.40 -1.35
CA TRP A 605 -3.63 -35.76 -0.92
C TRP A 605 -2.36 -36.47 -1.38
N SER A 606 -2.45 -37.28 -2.44
CA SER A 606 -1.28 -37.90 -3.07
C SER A 606 -0.76 -37.03 -4.22
N SER A 607 -1.44 -37.07 -5.36
CA SER A 607 -1.12 -36.29 -6.54
C SER A 607 -2.37 -36.03 -7.37
N THR A 608 -2.43 -34.88 -8.02
CA THR A 608 -3.52 -34.50 -8.93
C THR A 608 -3.03 -33.45 -9.93
N ASN A 609 -3.92 -32.86 -10.71
CA ASN A 609 -3.63 -31.66 -11.50
C ASN A 609 -4.41 -30.46 -10.97
N LEU A 610 -3.85 -29.27 -11.13
CA LEU A 610 -4.44 -28.03 -10.64
C LEU A 610 -5.79 -27.73 -11.33
N GLY A 611 -5.91 -28.00 -12.64
CA GLY A 611 -7.17 -27.84 -13.36
C GLY A 611 -8.33 -28.60 -12.71
N TYR A 612 -8.08 -29.83 -12.24
CA TYR A 612 -9.06 -30.61 -11.50
C TYR A 612 -9.47 -29.93 -10.20
N ILE A 613 -8.51 -29.49 -9.36
CA ILE A 613 -8.80 -28.78 -8.11
C ILE A 613 -9.64 -27.51 -8.37
N LEU A 614 -9.25 -26.71 -9.36
CA LEU A 614 -9.96 -25.49 -9.73
C LEU A 614 -11.40 -25.77 -10.15
N SER A 615 -11.61 -26.80 -10.99
CA SER A 615 -12.97 -27.21 -11.41
C SER A 615 -13.83 -27.67 -10.22
N GLN A 616 -13.24 -28.46 -9.29
CA GLN A 616 -13.95 -28.95 -8.10
C GLN A 616 -14.29 -27.83 -7.11
N THR A 617 -13.52 -26.75 -7.12
CA THR A 617 -13.74 -25.59 -6.26
C THR A 617 -14.65 -24.52 -6.87
N GLY A 618 -15.17 -24.77 -8.09
CA GLY A 618 -16.16 -23.92 -8.77
C GLY A 618 -15.57 -22.89 -9.72
N THR A 619 -14.30 -23.03 -10.12
CA THR A 619 -13.70 -22.20 -11.19
C THR A 619 -14.30 -22.61 -12.53
N GLU A 620 -14.58 -21.63 -13.41
CA GLU A 620 -15.12 -21.87 -14.74
C GLU A 620 -14.21 -22.78 -15.59
N SER A 621 -14.82 -23.61 -16.44
CA SER A 621 -14.10 -24.60 -17.25
C SER A 621 -13.05 -23.97 -18.17
N GLU A 622 -13.36 -22.80 -18.74
CA GLU A 622 -12.45 -22.07 -19.63
C GLU A 622 -11.13 -21.66 -18.95
N ILE A 623 -11.18 -21.45 -17.63
CA ILE A 623 -10.02 -21.11 -16.81
C ILE A 623 -9.37 -22.39 -16.28
N SER A 624 -10.14 -23.32 -15.70
CA SER A 624 -9.57 -24.55 -15.13
C SER A 624 -8.85 -25.40 -16.17
N ASP A 625 -9.32 -25.38 -17.42
CA ASP A 625 -8.73 -26.14 -18.52
C ASP A 625 -7.32 -25.69 -18.87
N GLN A 626 -6.98 -24.42 -18.63
CA GLN A 626 -5.65 -23.86 -18.84
C GLN A 626 -4.61 -24.48 -17.89
N PHE A 627 -5.05 -25.10 -16.79
CA PHE A 627 -4.20 -25.69 -15.76
C PHE A 627 -4.23 -27.22 -15.71
N LYS A 628 -4.84 -27.89 -16.69
CA LYS A 628 -4.89 -29.37 -16.76
C LYS A 628 -3.51 -30.03 -16.81
N ASN A 629 -2.52 -29.34 -17.35
CA ASN A 629 -1.15 -29.82 -17.49
C ASN A 629 -0.23 -29.38 -16.34
N VAL A 630 -0.77 -28.72 -15.31
CA VAL A 630 -0.02 -28.37 -14.08
C VAL A 630 -0.28 -29.45 -13.04
N ASN A 631 0.71 -30.30 -12.82
CA ASN A 631 0.65 -31.43 -11.91
C ASN A 631 1.08 -31.02 -10.49
N LEU A 632 0.38 -31.55 -9.50
CA LEU A 632 0.58 -31.31 -8.08
C LEU A 632 0.88 -32.63 -7.38
N SER A 633 1.94 -32.66 -6.59
CA SER A 633 2.25 -33.78 -5.69
C SER A 633 2.42 -33.23 -4.27
N PHE A 634 1.56 -33.66 -3.35
CA PHE A 634 1.49 -33.06 -2.02
C PHE A 634 2.43 -33.74 -1.03
N LEU A 635 2.91 -32.96 -0.06
CA LEU A 635 3.81 -33.42 0.99
C LEU A 635 3.25 -33.07 2.38
N PRO A 636 3.31 -34.00 3.36
CA PRO A 636 3.71 -35.40 3.18
C PRO A 636 2.60 -36.20 2.46
N THR A 637 2.98 -37.25 1.73
CA THR A 637 2.05 -38.04 0.88
C THR A 637 1.01 -38.85 1.67
N ASN A 638 1.15 -38.93 2.99
CA ASN A 638 0.23 -39.62 3.90
C ASN A 638 -0.72 -38.65 4.62
N ALA A 639 -0.71 -37.36 4.28
CA ALA A 639 -1.68 -36.41 4.81
C ALA A 639 -3.11 -36.86 4.45
N THR A 640 -4.02 -36.74 5.42
CA THR A 640 -5.45 -37.06 5.23
C THR A 640 -6.32 -35.81 5.15
N THR A 641 -5.75 -34.65 5.49
CA THR A 641 -6.42 -33.35 5.50
C THR A 641 -5.55 -32.27 4.87
N SER A 642 -6.19 -31.20 4.42
CA SER A 642 -5.53 -30.00 3.87
C SER A 642 -4.55 -29.38 4.88
N SER A 643 -4.89 -29.38 6.17
CA SER A 643 -4.06 -28.87 7.26
C SER A 643 -2.79 -29.70 7.52
N GLY A 644 -2.78 -30.96 7.07
CA GLY A 644 -1.60 -31.84 7.16
C GLY A 644 -0.57 -31.61 6.05
N ILE A 645 -0.94 -30.86 5.00
CA ILE A 645 -0.06 -30.55 3.87
C ILE A 645 0.87 -29.40 4.26
N SER A 646 2.18 -29.66 4.25
CA SER A 646 3.22 -28.65 4.51
C SER A 646 3.87 -28.11 3.24
N GLY A 647 3.69 -28.80 2.11
CA GLY A 647 4.21 -28.36 0.83
C GLY A 647 3.66 -29.12 -0.35
N VAL A 648 4.00 -28.64 -1.54
CA VAL A 648 3.54 -29.19 -2.81
C VAL A 648 4.66 -29.08 -3.85
N HIS A 649 4.88 -30.16 -4.60
CA HIS A 649 5.61 -30.10 -5.84
C HIS A 649 4.67 -29.73 -6.98
N VAL A 650 4.94 -28.62 -7.65
CA VAL A 650 4.20 -28.12 -8.81
C VAL A 650 5.04 -28.38 -10.05
N SER A 651 4.50 -29.09 -11.03
CA SER A 651 5.25 -29.49 -12.22
C SER A 651 4.46 -29.33 -13.51
N GLY A 652 5.17 -29.12 -14.62
CA GLY A 652 4.56 -28.94 -15.94
C GLY A 652 5.59 -28.60 -17.01
N LEU A 653 5.12 -28.44 -18.24
CA LEU A 653 5.96 -28.05 -19.37
C LEU A 653 6.11 -26.53 -19.43
N GLU A 654 7.35 -26.08 -19.64
CA GLU A 654 7.74 -24.69 -19.79
C GLU A 654 8.77 -24.57 -20.92
N ARG A 655 8.44 -23.86 -22.00
CA ARG A 655 9.29 -23.76 -23.22
C ARG A 655 9.82 -25.12 -23.72
N GLY A 656 9.00 -26.18 -23.59
CA GLY A 656 9.34 -27.55 -24.00
C GLY A 656 10.13 -28.36 -22.97
N GLU A 657 10.53 -27.75 -21.85
CA GLU A 657 11.26 -28.41 -20.76
C GLU A 657 10.28 -28.76 -19.62
N TRP A 658 10.44 -29.96 -19.04
CA TRP A 658 9.67 -30.34 -17.85
C TRP A 658 10.31 -29.74 -16.60
N LEU A 659 9.57 -28.88 -15.90
CA LEU A 659 10.04 -28.25 -14.66
C LEU A 659 9.21 -28.73 -13.47
N THR A 660 9.86 -28.83 -12.32
CA THR A 660 9.23 -29.15 -11.03
C THR A 660 9.75 -28.20 -9.96
N PHE A 661 8.84 -27.53 -9.26
CA PHE A 661 9.12 -26.59 -8.19
C PHE A 661 8.55 -27.08 -6.89
N TYR A 662 9.25 -26.85 -5.79
CA TYR A 662 8.69 -27.02 -4.45
C TYR A 662 8.11 -25.70 -3.95
N LYS A 663 6.87 -25.73 -3.46
CA LYS A 663 6.23 -24.63 -2.75
C LYS A 663 5.89 -25.09 -1.34
N GLY A 664 6.42 -24.38 -0.33
CA GLY A 664 5.97 -24.53 1.05
C GLY A 664 4.60 -23.87 1.22
N LEU A 665 3.74 -24.46 2.05
CA LEU A 665 2.37 -23.98 2.28
C LEU A 665 2.18 -23.50 3.71
#